data_AF-A0AAW0AXE5-F1
#
_entry.id   AF-A0AAW0AXE5-F1
#
_cell.length_a   1.000
_cell.length_b   1.000
_cell.length_c   1.000
_cell.angle_alpha   90.00
_cell.angle_beta   90.00
_cell.angle_gamma   90.00
#
_symmetry.space_group_name_H-M   'P 1'
#
loop_
_entity.id
_entity.type
_entity.pdbx_description
1 polymer ?
#
loop_
_entity_poly.entity_id
_entity_poly.type
_entity_poly.pdbx_seq_one_letter_code
_entity_poly.pdbx_strand_id
1 'polypeptide(L)'
;MHPVLHPSNFDKLPPAIRAAAIATISPDRSKRDLLSLVRLRSFSVDATNVQRLALLPSIAAQLDLSDMPAPALLDASEIPHEVRLTMHRAVSSISSVYGIPFPIQAGLELWPNFCAWARFIDLYQPSLGVMSRQIESDFYQAILLFAAKLKEDDAACRVIISTPDLWFLTGRALATLPSLPTDPNNPIEVEMRLRYLQHFFVRPELCQGDNLSHLLEGVGGTWSSLAQGIVSYIDTCVPESGAALSANFILYLNGAFVLSTLIDMTILLRYPDKRETVDVFRSALVHHEIMRVMTRALISLSRTNHSGAGESLRHALSFVSVVVLSDDYKQIAAALDAGVLCALIQCASCPLAGTLQKQFERIINEYFKPCLVSYSFLAGLDPALDAVAYLLEMEAYKTSPISNMWNEFFTIAKERLTLFKMIKACRGSLVRVCDNLQCRRIAERHVFRRCSHCRSFYYCSHKCQIADWRDGGHKKTCDSYGTLLLSERNNDTFAMRDRAFLRALVQQDYKNAKRTVLIHQLRIMYHHPTQPIITLYDYCRGAVDITVQTPTNLNLQDDPEIINLLSSRVTPSEGRVQLDMVLLREPGSETGRHLAVLGRLNTDALWIKMKEVVGEFSAGFMKLKMSDEELMELEKKIRSVESVAGHPDVVHIHW
;
A
#
# COMPACT_ATOMS: atom_id res chain seq x y z
N MET A 1 38.94 -30.22 -0.89
CA MET A 1 39.71 -29.04 -0.48
C MET A 1 40.42 -28.47 -1.69
N HIS A 2 39.97 -27.31 -2.14
CA HIS A 2 40.46 -26.58 -3.29
C HIS A 2 41.94 -26.20 -3.09
N PRO A 3 42.79 -26.23 -4.13
CA PRO A 3 44.23 -26.01 -3.97
C PRO A 3 44.61 -24.69 -3.28
N VAL A 4 43.81 -23.63 -3.44
CA VAL A 4 44.05 -22.31 -2.79
C VAL A 4 43.82 -22.31 -1.27
N LEU A 5 43.10 -23.29 -0.73
CA LEU A 5 42.87 -23.46 0.70
C LEU A 5 43.97 -24.30 1.36
N HIS A 6 44.93 -24.83 0.58
CA HIS A 6 46.02 -25.64 1.12
C HIS A 6 47.11 -24.75 1.77
N PRO A 7 47.62 -25.10 2.97
CA PRO A 7 48.66 -24.33 3.66
C PRO A 7 49.95 -24.11 2.87
N SER A 8 50.23 -24.93 1.85
CA SER A 8 51.37 -24.71 0.94
C SER A 8 51.32 -23.36 0.19
N ASN A 9 50.15 -22.70 0.13
CA ASN A 9 50.09 -21.36 -0.43
C ASN A 9 50.80 -20.30 0.42
N PHE A 10 51.11 -20.58 1.70
CA PHE A 10 51.86 -19.65 2.54
C PHE A 10 53.28 -19.37 2.04
N ASP A 11 53.84 -20.22 1.18
CA ASP A 11 55.12 -19.96 0.49
C ASP A 11 55.08 -18.70 -0.39
N LYS A 12 53.88 -18.23 -0.76
CA LYS A 12 53.66 -17.01 -1.57
C LYS A 12 53.60 -15.73 -0.72
N LEU A 13 53.62 -15.85 0.61
CA LEU A 13 53.56 -14.72 1.53
C LEU A 13 54.97 -14.23 1.90
N PRO A 14 55.15 -12.92 2.15
CA PRO A 14 56.39 -12.41 2.72
C PRO A 14 56.76 -13.14 4.03
N PRO A 15 58.03 -13.36 4.36
CA PRO A 15 58.44 -14.21 5.49
C PRO A 15 57.76 -13.88 6.83
N ALA A 16 57.61 -12.60 7.16
CA ALA A 16 56.93 -12.17 8.38
C ALA A 16 55.42 -12.48 8.39
N ILE A 17 54.77 -12.35 7.24
CA ILE A 17 53.34 -12.63 7.06
C ILE A 17 53.10 -14.15 7.01
N ARG A 18 54.00 -14.89 6.34
CA ARG A 18 54.02 -16.35 6.36
C ARG A 18 54.11 -16.88 7.79
N ALA A 19 55.05 -16.37 8.58
CA ALA A 19 55.20 -16.78 9.99
C ALA A 19 53.91 -16.48 10.79
N ALA A 20 53.28 -15.34 10.55
CA ALA A 20 51.99 -14.99 11.16
C ALA A 20 50.86 -15.94 10.73
N ALA A 21 50.76 -16.29 9.45
CA ALA A 21 49.75 -17.20 8.90
C ALA A 21 49.97 -18.67 9.30
N ILE A 22 51.21 -19.08 9.55
CA ILE A 22 51.50 -20.41 10.12
C ILE A 22 51.12 -20.43 11.60
N ALA A 23 51.42 -19.36 12.34
CA ALA A 23 51.07 -19.27 13.76
C ALA A 23 49.55 -19.38 13.98
N THR A 24 48.74 -18.78 13.10
CA THR A 24 47.26 -18.84 13.21
C THR A 24 46.67 -20.23 13.00
N ILE A 25 47.39 -21.17 12.37
CA ILE A 25 46.95 -22.55 12.17
C ILE A 25 47.65 -23.56 13.09
N SER A 26 48.60 -23.10 13.90
CA SER A 26 49.30 -23.94 14.89
C SER A 26 48.29 -24.51 15.90
N PRO A 27 48.52 -25.71 16.47
CA PRO A 27 47.71 -26.21 17.58
C PRO A 27 47.91 -25.43 18.89
N ASP A 28 49.07 -24.77 19.09
CA ASP A 28 49.39 -23.99 20.30
C ASP A 28 49.00 -22.51 20.18
N ARG A 29 47.69 -22.26 19.97
CA ARG A 29 47.13 -20.95 19.62
C ARG A 29 47.09 -19.95 20.80
N SER A 30 48.24 -19.41 21.21
CA SER A 30 48.35 -18.46 22.33
C SER A 30 47.96 -17.00 22.00
N LYS A 31 48.02 -16.09 23.01
CA LYS A 31 47.86 -14.62 22.86
C LYS A 31 48.69 -13.99 21.73
N ARG A 32 49.80 -14.61 21.30
CA ARG A 32 50.62 -14.13 20.18
C ARG A 32 49.85 -14.07 18.86
N ASP A 33 48.72 -14.78 18.74
CA ASP A 33 47.94 -14.87 17.51
C ASP A 33 47.07 -13.65 17.23
N LEU A 34 46.67 -12.86 18.24
CA LEU A 34 45.94 -11.60 18.00
C LEU A 34 46.80 -10.59 17.25
N LEU A 35 48.07 -10.47 17.65
CA LEU A 35 49.01 -9.59 16.96
C LEU A 35 49.29 -10.09 15.54
N SER A 36 49.35 -11.41 15.34
CA SER A 36 49.42 -12.01 14.01
C SER A 36 48.19 -11.65 13.17
N LEU A 37 46.98 -11.75 13.72
CA LEU A 37 45.74 -11.36 13.04
C LEU A 37 45.70 -9.87 12.65
N VAL A 38 46.08 -8.98 13.55
CA VAL A 38 46.16 -7.53 13.27
C VAL A 38 47.17 -7.26 12.15
N ARG A 39 48.31 -7.96 12.14
CA ARG A 39 49.31 -7.88 11.06
C ARG A 39 48.77 -8.40 9.74
N LEU A 40 48.06 -9.54 9.74
CA LEU A 40 47.45 -10.10 8.52
C LEU A 40 46.40 -9.15 7.94
N ARG A 41 45.55 -8.56 8.78
CA ARG A 41 44.53 -7.58 8.36
C ARG A 41 45.19 -6.35 7.74
N SER A 42 46.19 -5.78 8.40
CA SER A 42 46.92 -4.60 7.91
C SER A 42 47.62 -4.89 6.58
N PHE A 43 48.26 -6.06 6.45
CA PHE A 43 48.91 -6.48 5.22
C PHE A 43 47.92 -6.66 4.06
N SER A 44 46.70 -7.14 4.33
CA SER A 44 45.74 -7.43 3.26
C SER A 44 45.40 -6.21 2.40
N VAL A 45 45.46 -4.99 2.97
CA VAL A 45 45.17 -3.73 2.26
C VAL A 45 46.17 -3.52 1.11
N ASP A 46 47.47 -3.69 1.37
CA ASP A 46 48.55 -3.45 0.41
C ASP A 46 48.99 -4.72 -0.35
N ALA A 47 48.47 -5.89 0.03
CA ALA A 47 48.83 -7.17 -0.56
C ALA A 47 48.35 -7.31 -2.01
N THR A 48 49.18 -7.91 -2.85
CA THR A 48 48.78 -8.35 -4.19
C THR A 48 47.67 -9.41 -4.12
N ASN A 49 46.89 -9.56 -5.19
CA ASN A 49 45.83 -10.59 -5.28
C ASN A 49 46.35 -12.01 -4.97
N VAL A 50 47.57 -12.34 -5.41
CA VAL A 50 48.22 -13.64 -5.13
C VAL A 50 48.51 -13.82 -3.65
N GLN A 51 49.00 -12.77 -2.98
CA GLN A 51 49.25 -12.79 -1.55
C GLN A 51 47.95 -12.85 -0.74
N ARG A 52 46.90 -12.12 -1.16
CA ARG A 52 45.57 -12.20 -0.52
C ARG A 52 44.98 -13.60 -0.63
N LEU A 53 45.09 -14.24 -1.80
CA LEU A 53 44.70 -15.63 -1.99
C LEU A 53 45.45 -16.59 -1.07
N ALA A 54 46.74 -16.34 -0.86
CA ALA A 54 47.56 -17.15 0.02
C ALA A 54 47.18 -17.04 1.51
N LEU A 55 46.31 -16.10 1.90
CA LEU A 55 45.76 -16.02 3.27
C LEU A 55 44.55 -16.93 3.51
N LEU A 56 43.90 -17.44 2.46
CA LEU A 56 42.70 -18.28 2.59
C LEU A 56 42.89 -19.54 3.45
N PRO A 57 44.03 -20.26 3.42
CA PRO A 57 44.24 -21.41 4.30
C PRO A 57 44.18 -21.04 5.79
N SER A 58 44.70 -19.85 6.15
CA SER A 58 44.61 -19.35 7.53
C SER A 58 43.17 -19.04 7.93
N ILE A 59 42.40 -18.44 7.02
CA ILE A 59 40.98 -18.14 7.26
C ILE A 59 40.19 -19.44 7.40
N ALA A 60 40.43 -20.42 6.52
CA ALA A 60 39.77 -21.73 6.55
C ALA A 60 39.97 -22.42 7.91
N ALA A 61 41.21 -22.45 8.40
CA ALA A 61 41.57 -23.06 9.67
C ALA A 61 41.05 -22.30 10.90
N GLN A 62 40.86 -20.98 10.80
CA GLN A 62 40.26 -20.16 11.86
C GLN A 62 38.74 -20.28 11.93
N LEU A 63 38.12 -20.72 10.82
CA LEU A 63 36.70 -20.99 10.73
C LEU A 63 36.40 -22.50 10.80
N ASP A 64 37.33 -23.31 11.31
CA ASP A 64 37.03 -24.73 11.54
C ASP A 64 35.91 -24.86 12.59
N LEU A 65 34.92 -25.71 12.32
CA LEU A 65 33.79 -25.90 13.23
C LEU A 65 34.19 -26.62 14.52
N SER A 66 35.29 -27.37 14.50
CA SER A 66 35.83 -28.01 15.71
C SER A 66 36.37 -27.01 16.73
N ASP A 67 36.70 -25.79 16.28
CA ASP A 67 37.13 -24.68 17.15
C ASP A 67 35.95 -23.86 17.69
N MET A 68 34.71 -24.15 17.26
CA MET A 68 33.53 -23.41 17.68
C MET A 68 33.22 -23.65 19.17
N PRO A 69 33.18 -22.61 20.02
CA PRO A 69 32.89 -22.78 21.43
C PRO A 69 31.49 -23.38 21.65
N ALA A 70 31.36 -24.23 22.66
CA ALA A 70 30.04 -24.71 23.07
C ALA A 70 29.19 -23.54 23.61
N PRO A 71 27.91 -23.40 23.21
CA PRO A 71 26.98 -22.40 23.72
C PRO A 71 27.01 -22.18 25.24
N ALA A 72 27.06 -23.27 26.02
CA ALA A 72 27.07 -23.22 27.47
C ALA A 72 28.24 -22.44 28.09
N LEU A 73 29.36 -22.27 27.36
CA LEU A 73 30.49 -21.47 27.80
C LEU A 73 30.26 -19.96 27.68
N LEU A 74 29.27 -19.55 26.88
CA LEU A 74 28.91 -18.15 26.62
C LEU A 74 27.82 -17.65 27.57
N ASP A 75 27.07 -18.56 28.19
CA ASP A 75 26.10 -18.27 29.26
C ASP A 75 26.77 -18.10 30.64
N ALA A 76 28.08 -18.33 30.74
CA ALA A 76 28.84 -18.13 31.96
C ALA A 76 28.89 -16.65 32.33
N SER A 77 28.85 -16.35 33.64
CA SER A 77 28.97 -14.97 34.15
C SER A 77 30.26 -14.27 33.72
N GLU A 78 31.30 -15.05 33.42
CA GLU A 78 32.53 -14.58 32.80
C GLU A 78 32.90 -15.51 31.65
N ILE A 79 32.91 -14.97 30.43
CA ILE A 79 33.34 -15.73 29.25
C ILE A 79 34.86 -15.98 29.36
N PRO A 80 35.31 -17.25 29.28
CA PRO A 80 36.72 -17.58 29.30
C PRO A 80 37.50 -16.78 28.26
N HIS A 81 38.70 -16.32 28.62
CA HIS A 81 39.55 -15.52 27.73
C HIS A 81 39.79 -16.22 26.37
N GLU A 82 39.97 -17.54 26.37
CA GLU A 82 40.18 -18.32 25.14
C GLU A 82 38.95 -18.33 24.23
N VAL A 83 37.74 -18.37 24.79
CA VAL A 83 36.49 -18.30 24.02
C VAL A 83 36.36 -16.93 23.34
N ARG A 84 36.61 -15.84 24.08
CA ARG A 84 36.66 -14.47 23.54
C ARG A 84 37.69 -14.35 22.42
N LEU A 85 38.88 -14.89 22.66
CA LEU A 85 39.97 -14.89 21.68
C LEU A 85 39.55 -15.60 20.40
N THR A 86 39.02 -16.81 20.49
CA THR A 86 38.53 -17.58 19.34
C THR A 86 37.45 -16.82 18.56
N MET A 87 36.47 -16.22 19.24
CA MET A 87 35.44 -15.43 18.57
C MET A 87 36.02 -14.18 17.87
N HIS A 88 36.95 -13.47 18.51
CA HIS A 88 37.66 -12.36 17.87
C HIS A 88 38.45 -12.79 16.63
N ARG A 89 39.05 -13.99 16.66
CA ARG A 89 39.71 -14.57 15.48
C ARG A 89 38.68 -14.76 14.36
N ALA A 90 37.59 -15.47 14.63
CA ALA A 90 36.55 -15.76 13.64
C ALA A 90 35.93 -14.49 13.04
N VAL A 91 35.61 -13.47 13.86
CA VAL A 91 35.16 -12.14 13.38
C VAL A 91 36.20 -11.54 12.44
N SER A 92 37.46 -11.51 12.86
CA SER A 92 38.54 -10.93 12.05
C SER A 92 38.73 -11.69 10.73
N SER A 93 38.61 -13.01 10.74
CA SER A 93 38.68 -13.87 9.56
C SER A 93 37.52 -13.55 8.60
N ILE A 94 36.29 -13.51 9.11
CA ILE A 94 35.08 -13.17 8.32
C ILE A 94 35.25 -11.80 7.67
N SER A 95 35.61 -10.77 8.43
CA SER A 95 35.81 -9.41 7.89
C SER A 95 36.95 -9.34 6.86
N SER A 96 38.00 -10.16 7.02
CA SER A 96 39.16 -10.14 6.11
C SER A 96 38.88 -10.83 4.76
N VAL A 97 37.91 -11.75 4.72
CA VAL A 97 37.54 -12.45 3.49
C VAL A 97 37.07 -11.48 2.39
N TYR A 98 36.45 -10.37 2.77
CA TYR A 98 35.88 -9.38 1.85
C TYR A 98 36.88 -8.91 0.78
N GLY A 99 38.16 -8.73 1.13
CA GLY A 99 39.18 -8.22 0.22
C GLY A 99 39.85 -9.27 -0.69
N ILE A 100 39.47 -10.56 -0.59
CA ILE A 100 40.22 -11.67 -1.19
C ILE A 100 39.57 -12.17 -2.49
N PRO A 101 40.29 -12.17 -3.63
CA PRO A 101 39.77 -12.66 -4.90
C PRO A 101 39.86 -14.20 -5.01
N PHE A 102 39.20 -14.93 -4.09
CA PHE A 102 39.06 -16.40 -4.14
C PHE A 102 38.27 -16.94 -5.34
N PRO A 103 38.63 -18.12 -5.90
CA PRO A 103 37.80 -18.89 -6.84
C PRO A 103 36.50 -19.37 -6.20
N ILE A 104 35.43 -19.44 -6.99
CA ILE A 104 34.07 -19.78 -6.51
C ILE A 104 34.05 -21.14 -5.80
N GLN A 105 34.73 -22.16 -6.32
CA GLN A 105 34.79 -23.48 -5.72
C GLN A 105 35.44 -23.47 -4.33
N ALA A 106 36.46 -22.63 -4.13
CA ALA A 106 37.07 -22.47 -2.81
C ALA A 106 36.11 -21.77 -1.84
N GLY A 107 35.37 -20.78 -2.30
CA GLY A 107 34.37 -20.12 -1.47
C GLY A 107 33.18 -21.03 -1.13
N LEU A 108 32.77 -21.93 -2.03
CA LEU A 108 31.76 -22.95 -1.73
C LEU A 108 32.20 -23.95 -0.67
N GLU A 109 33.46 -24.38 -0.69
CA GLU A 109 34.00 -25.24 0.36
C GLU A 109 34.10 -24.51 1.71
N LEU A 110 34.36 -23.19 1.71
CA LEU A 110 34.39 -22.37 2.92
C LEU A 110 33.00 -22.01 3.46
N TRP A 111 31.98 -21.98 2.59
CA TRP A 111 30.67 -21.41 2.90
C TRP A 111 29.97 -22.04 4.12
N PRO A 112 29.90 -23.38 4.29
CA PRO A 112 29.24 -23.98 5.45
C PRO A 112 29.85 -23.51 6.78
N ASN A 113 31.18 -23.52 6.85
CA ASN A 113 31.94 -23.07 8.01
C ASN A 113 31.76 -21.57 8.25
N PHE A 114 31.89 -20.77 7.19
CA PHE A 114 31.71 -19.32 7.24
C PHE A 114 30.31 -18.94 7.76
N CYS A 115 29.26 -19.58 7.24
CA CYS A 115 27.89 -19.27 7.60
C CYS A 115 27.56 -19.68 9.04
N ALA A 116 28.01 -20.88 9.47
CA ALA A 116 27.82 -21.34 10.84
C ALA A 116 28.53 -20.42 11.86
N TRP A 117 29.77 -20.01 11.59
CA TRP A 117 30.48 -19.03 12.42
C TRP A 117 29.81 -17.67 12.42
N ALA A 118 29.32 -17.20 11.28
CA ALA A 118 28.59 -15.95 11.20
C ALA A 118 27.31 -15.99 12.07
N ARG A 119 26.53 -17.06 11.97
CA ARG A 119 25.33 -17.26 12.81
C ARG A 119 25.68 -17.33 14.29
N PHE A 120 26.73 -18.06 14.64
CA PHE A 120 27.21 -18.18 16.01
C PHE A 120 27.63 -16.82 16.59
N ILE A 121 28.45 -16.05 15.85
CA ILE A 121 28.90 -14.73 16.29
C ILE A 121 27.71 -13.79 16.47
N ASP A 122 26.76 -13.76 15.54
CA ASP A 122 25.56 -12.92 15.65
C ASP A 122 24.77 -13.22 16.93
N LEU A 123 24.53 -14.49 17.21
CA LEU A 123 23.73 -14.93 18.35
C LEU A 123 24.37 -14.56 19.70
N TYR A 124 25.71 -14.62 19.79
CA TYR A 124 26.44 -14.41 21.05
C TYR A 124 27.23 -13.09 21.11
N GLN A 125 27.05 -12.20 20.13
CA GLN A 125 27.66 -10.87 20.12
C GLN A 125 27.37 -10.05 21.39
N PRO A 126 26.15 -10.07 21.97
CA PRO A 126 25.87 -9.31 23.19
C PRO A 126 26.74 -9.74 24.38
N SER A 127 27.04 -11.04 24.48
CA SER A 127 27.83 -11.61 25.57
C SER A 127 29.32 -11.26 25.47
N LEU A 128 29.83 -10.97 24.27
CA LEU A 128 31.24 -10.65 24.04
C LEU A 128 31.69 -9.31 24.63
N GLY A 129 30.75 -8.43 25.00
CA GLY A 129 31.05 -7.06 25.38
C GLY A 129 31.29 -6.20 24.15
N VAL A 130 30.49 -5.14 24.04
CA VAL A 130 30.38 -4.14 22.95
C VAL A 130 31.42 -4.30 21.84
N MET A 131 31.10 -5.08 20.80
CA MET A 131 31.71 -4.84 19.51
C MET A 131 31.42 -3.39 19.14
N SER A 132 32.45 -2.63 18.74
CA SER A 132 32.18 -1.29 18.21
C SER A 132 31.22 -1.41 17.03
N ARG A 133 30.29 -0.46 16.88
CA ARG A 133 29.33 -0.39 15.76
C ARG A 133 30.00 -0.55 14.39
N GLN A 134 31.26 -0.12 14.25
CA GLN A 134 32.04 -0.31 13.03
C GLN A 134 32.32 -1.79 12.73
N ILE A 135 32.71 -2.58 13.75
CA ILE A 135 33.03 -3.99 13.52
C ILE A 135 31.76 -4.77 13.18
N GLU A 136 30.63 -4.40 13.78
CA GLU A 136 29.33 -4.97 13.42
C GLU A 136 28.95 -4.66 11.96
N SER A 137 29.19 -3.43 11.50
CA SER A 137 29.05 -3.05 10.08
C SER A 137 29.93 -3.90 9.17
N ASP A 138 31.24 -3.95 9.48
CA ASP A 138 32.24 -4.68 8.69
C ASP A 138 31.88 -6.18 8.63
N PHE A 139 31.33 -6.72 9.71
CA PHE A 139 30.92 -8.12 9.84
C PHE A 139 29.77 -8.46 8.89
N TYR A 140 28.64 -7.76 8.98
CA TYR A 140 27.50 -8.01 8.09
C TYR A 140 27.85 -7.71 6.62
N GLN A 141 28.64 -6.67 6.36
CA GLN A 141 29.10 -6.36 5.03
C GLN A 141 29.95 -7.49 4.43
N ALA A 142 30.85 -8.09 5.22
CA ALA A 142 31.67 -9.20 4.77
C ALA A 142 30.83 -10.44 4.43
N ILE A 143 29.80 -10.73 5.22
CA ILE A 143 28.85 -11.82 4.96
C ILE A 143 28.14 -11.60 3.63
N LEU A 144 27.56 -10.40 3.44
CA LEU A 144 26.81 -10.09 2.24
C LEU A 144 27.70 -10.04 0.99
N LEU A 145 28.94 -9.53 1.08
CA LEU A 145 29.86 -9.59 -0.05
C LEU A 145 30.23 -11.03 -0.39
N PHE A 146 30.56 -11.86 0.61
CA PHE A 146 30.96 -13.24 0.37
C PHE A 146 29.89 -13.99 -0.41
N ALA A 147 28.63 -13.85 0.03
CA ALA A 147 27.50 -14.45 -0.65
C ALA A 147 27.23 -13.80 -2.03
N ALA A 148 27.38 -12.48 -2.17
CA ALA A 148 27.23 -11.80 -3.46
C ALA A 148 28.28 -12.23 -4.50
N LYS A 149 29.51 -12.53 -4.07
CA LYS A 149 30.57 -13.00 -4.95
C LYS A 149 30.34 -14.42 -5.44
N LEU A 150 29.90 -15.31 -4.55
CA LEU A 150 29.58 -16.68 -4.94
C LEU A 150 28.36 -16.76 -5.86
N LYS A 151 27.46 -15.78 -5.79
CA LYS A 151 26.30 -15.66 -6.68
C LYS A 151 26.67 -15.50 -8.17
N GLU A 152 27.91 -15.13 -8.50
CA GLU A 152 28.38 -15.03 -9.90
C GLU A 152 28.30 -16.38 -10.65
N ASP A 153 28.19 -17.50 -9.94
CA ASP A 153 27.95 -18.83 -10.50
C ASP A 153 26.57 -19.38 -10.09
N ASP A 154 25.82 -19.89 -11.06
CA ASP A 154 24.44 -20.37 -10.83
C ASP A 154 24.35 -21.56 -9.88
N ALA A 155 25.34 -22.48 -9.91
CA ALA A 155 25.35 -23.63 -9.02
C ALA A 155 25.68 -23.20 -7.59
N ALA A 156 26.66 -22.31 -7.41
CA ALA A 156 27.01 -21.73 -6.13
C ALA A 156 25.85 -20.90 -5.54
N CYS A 157 25.19 -20.10 -6.37
CA CYS A 157 24.01 -19.32 -6.02
C CYS A 157 22.91 -20.22 -5.40
N ARG A 158 22.62 -21.38 -6.01
CA ARG A 158 21.63 -22.33 -5.48
C ARG A 158 21.98 -22.87 -4.09
N VAL A 159 23.25 -23.21 -3.86
CA VAL A 159 23.72 -23.69 -2.55
C VAL A 159 23.54 -22.61 -1.47
N ILE A 160 23.85 -21.36 -1.82
CA ILE A 160 23.85 -20.25 -0.87
C ILE A 160 22.43 -19.81 -0.52
N ILE A 161 21.59 -19.67 -1.54
CA ILE A 161 20.18 -19.29 -1.38
C ILE A 161 19.38 -20.35 -0.61
N SER A 162 19.79 -21.62 -0.68
CA SER A 162 19.21 -22.70 0.12
C SER A 162 19.76 -22.80 1.55
N THR A 163 20.68 -21.92 1.94
CA THR A 163 21.22 -21.84 3.31
C THR A 163 20.33 -20.93 4.17
N PRO A 164 19.53 -21.45 5.12
CA PRO A 164 18.57 -20.64 5.87
C PRO A 164 19.21 -19.51 6.67
N ASP A 165 20.39 -19.76 7.23
CA ASP A 165 21.14 -18.79 8.02
C ASP A 165 21.55 -17.54 7.23
N LEU A 166 21.71 -17.63 5.91
CA LEU A 166 21.95 -16.44 5.09
C LEU A 166 20.78 -15.47 5.19
N TRP A 167 19.55 -15.95 5.13
CA TRP A 167 18.37 -15.08 5.16
C TRP A 167 18.20 -14.43 6.53
N PHE A 168 18.45 -15.19 7.59
CA PHE A 168 18.54 -14.64 8.94
C PHE A 168 19.61 -13.54 9.04
N LEU A 169 20.84 -13.81 8.60
CA LEU A 169 21.94 -12.84 8.63
C LEU A 169 21.65 -11.62 7.73
N THR A 170 20.94 -11.82 6.62
CA THR A 170 20.46 -10.72 5.76
C THR A 170 19.43 -9.86 6.49
N GLY A 171 18.54 -10.47 7.28
CA GLY A 171 17.59 -9.76 8.13
C GLY A 171 18.30 -8.95 9.22
N ARG A 172 19.31 -9.52 9.87
CA ARG A 172 20.16 -8.82 10.85
C ARG A 172 20.88 -7.64 10.21
N ALA A 173 21.42 -7.82 9.00
CA ALA A 173 22.06 -6.75 8.25
C ALA A 173 21.08 -5.63 7.86
N LEU A 174 19.84 -5.97 7.46
CA LEU A 174 18.79 -5.00 7.14
C LEU A 174 18.35 -4.19 8.37
N ALA A 175 18.26 -4.82 9.54
CA ALA A 175 17.93 -4.12 10.79
C ALA A 175 19.07 -3.24 11.29
N THR A 176 20.32 -3.64 11.04
CA THR A 176 21.49 -2.99 11.64
C THR A 176 22.09 -1.91 10.75
N LEU A 177 22.39 -2.20 9.48
CA LEU A 177 23.19 -1.34 8.61
C LEU A 177 22.59 0.06 8.38
N PRO A 178 21.27 0.24 8.20
CA PRO A 178 20.66 1.57 8.06
C PRO A 178 20.71 2.41 9.34
N SER A 179 20.77 1.77 10.52
CA SER A 179 20.78 2.47 11.81
C SER A 179 22.16 2.99 12.22
N LEU A 180 23.21 2.55 11.52
CA LEU A 180 24.57 2.93 11.82
C LEU A 180 24.80 4.39 11.46
N PRO A 181 25.49 5.18 12.33
CA PRO A 181 25.88 6.54 11.99
C PRO A 181 26.61 6.54 10.65
N THR A 182 26.19 7.44 9.78
CA THR A 182 26.85 7.71 8.51
C THR A 182 27.61 9.02 8.68
N ASP A 183 28.89 9.04 8.31
CA ASP A 183 29.57 10.32 8.13
C ASP A 183 28.93 10.97 6.90
N PRO A 184 28.25 12.13 7.04
CA PRO A 184 27.64 12.81 5.90
C PRO A 184 28.68 13.19 4.83
N ASN A 185 29.96 13.23 5.18
CA ASN A 185 31.07 13.50 4.26
C ASN A 185 31.60 12.24 3.56
N ASN A 186 31.13 11.04 3.92
CA ASN A 186 31.57 9.77 3.34
C ASN A 186 30.40 8.97 2.72
N PRO A 187 29.83 9.44 1.59
CA PRO A 187 28.75 8.72 0.91
C PRO A 187 29.17 7.34 0.40
N ILE A 188 30.48 7.10 0.21
CA ILE A 188 31.03 5.81 -0.22
C ILE A 188 30.78 4.74 0.84
N GLU A 189 30.84 5.10 2.12
CA GLU A 189 30.58 4.14 3.19
C GLU A 189 29.13 3.66 3.20
N VAL A 190 28.17 4.60 3.10
CA VAL A 190 26.74 4.29 2.97
C VAL A 190 26.50 3.42 1.74
N GLU A 191 27.11 3.82 0.63
CA GLU A 191 27.02 3.12 -0.63
C GLU A 191 27.47 1.66 -0.50
N MET A 192 28.64 1.43 0.09
CA MET A 192 29.18 0.08 0.27
C MET A 192 28.33 -0.77 1.24
N ARG A 193 27.68 -0.17 2.25
CA ARG A 193 26.79 -0.90 3.18
C ARG A 193 25.54 -1.42 2.47
N LEU A 194 24.92 -0.60 1.61
CA LEU A 194 23.64 -0.89 0.99
C LEU A 194 23.75 -1.76 -0.27
N ARG A 195 24.86 -1.64 -1.01
CA ARG A 195 25.12 -2.38 -2.25
C ARG A 195 24.84 -3.87 -2.15
N TYR A 196 25.22 -4.49 -1.04
CA TYR A 196 25.16 -5.93 -0.92
C TYR A 196 23.78 -6.46 -0.57
N LEU A 197 22.98 -5.70 0.19
CA LEU A 197 21.60 -6.06 0.50
C LEU A 197 20.75 -6.17 -0.78
N GLN A 198 20.95 -5.24 -1.71
CA GLN A 198 20.27 -5.24 -3.01
C GLN A 198 20.43 -6.56 -3.79
N HIS A 199 21.58 -7.22 -3.71
CA HIS A 199 21.80 -8.48 -4.44
C HIS A 199 20.89 -9.61 -3.98
N PHE A 200 20.40 -9.59 -2.74
CA PHE A 200 19.49 -10.60 -2.20
C PHE A 200 18.02 -10.24 -2.43
N PHE A 201 17.74 -8.95 -2.49
CA PHE A 201 16.40 -8.39 -2.58
C PHE A 201 15.73 -8.50 -3.95
N VAL A 202 16.50 -8.69 -5.02
CA VAL A 202 15.97 -8.81 -6.39
C VAL A 202 15.63 -10.26 -6.78
N ARG A 203 15.70 -11.21 -5.83
CA ARG A 203 15.62 -12.65 -6.13
C ARG A 203 14.25 -13.24 -5.76
N PRO A 204 13.55 -13.91 -6.71
CA PRO A 204 12.30 -14.62 -6.40
C PRO A 204 12.50 -15.81 -5.44
N GLU A 205 13.74 -16.24 -5.21
CA GLU A 205 14.07 -17.33 -4.29
C GLU A 205 13.95 -16.93 -2.81
N LEU A 206 13.95 -15.64 -2.47
CA LEU A 206 13.56 -15.15 -1.13
C LEU A 206 12.19 -15.73 -0.73
N CYS A 207 11.34 -15.94 -1.74
CA CYS A 207 9.97 -16.34 -1.61
C CYS A 207 9.81 -17.87 -1.55
N GLN A 208 10.90 -18.63 -1.65
CA GLN A 208 10.91 -20.09 -1.62
C GLN A 208 11.18 -20.63 -0.20
N GLY A 209 10.47 -21.69 0.19
CA GLY A 209 10.67 -22.36 1.49
C GLY A 209 10.41 -21.44 2.69
N ASP A 210 11.23 -21.62 3.73
CA ASP A 210 11.17 -20.88 5.00
C ASP A 210 12.07 -19.61 5.01
N ASN A 211 12.63 -19.22 3.85
CA ASN A 211 13.56 -18.10 3.74
C ASN A 211 13.00 -16.79 4.29
N LEU A 212 11.71 -16.50 4.03
CA LEU A 212 11.03 -15.32 4.58
C LEU A 212 10.89 -15.39 6.11
N SER A 213 10.65 -16.57 6.67
CA SER A 213 10.58 -16.77 8.12
C SER A 213 11.94 -16.51 8.78
N HIS A 214 13.03 -16.98 8.16
CA HIS A 214 14.39 -16.68 8.64
C HIS A 214 14.76 -15.21 8.48
N LEU A 215 14.37 -14.57 7.37
CA LEU A 215 14.53 -13.12 7.21
C LEU A 215 13.79 -12.35 8.32
N LEU A 216 12.53 -12.75 8.60
CA LEU A 216 11.73 -12.18 9.68
C LEU A 216 12.39 -12.36 11.04
N GLU A 217 12.84 -13.57 11.36
CA GLU A 217 13.61 -13.87 12.58
C GLU A 217 14.82 -12.94 12.70
N GLY A 218 15.56 -12.75 11.61
CA GLY A 218 16.73 -11.88 11.55
C GLY A 218 16.42 -10.40 11.83
N VAL A 219 15.32 -9.85 11.32
CA VAL A 219 14.98 -8.44 11.58
C VAL A 219 14.38 -8.20 12.97
N GLY A 220 14.02 -9.24 13.72
CA GLY A 220 13.39 -9.13 15.06
C GLY A 220 12.11 -9.94 15.25
N GLY A 221 11.80 -10.84 14.32
CA GLY A 221 10.69 -11.81 14.42
C GLY A 221 9.31 -11.25 14.09
N THR A 222 9.19 -9.97 13.71
CA THR A 222 7.89 -9.35 13.42
C THR A 222 7.86 -8.64 12.08
N TRP A 223 6.66 -8.58 11.46
CA TRP A 223 6.41 -7.76 10.28
C TRP A 223 6.68 -6.28 10.51
N SER A 224 6.49 -5.80 11.74
CA SER A 224 6.80 -4.41 12.12
C SER A 224 8.29 -4.12 12.07
N SER A 225 9.12 -5.03 12.57
CA SER A 225 10.57 -4.91 12.49
C SER A 225 11.08 -4.98 11.05
N LEU A 226 10.47 -5.85 10.21
CA LEU A 226 10.78 -5.90 8.77
C LEU A 226 10.43 -4.59 8.07
N ALA A 227 9.22 -4.06 8.32
CA ALA A 227 8.76 -2.80 7.77
C ALA A 227 9.68 -1.65 8.17
N GLN A 228 10.06 -1.57 9.44
CA GLN A 228 11.02 -0.58 9.96
C GLN A 228 12.37 -0.67 9.24
N GLY A 229 12.91 -1.89 9.08
CA GLY A 229 14.17 -2.11 8.38
C GLY A 229 14.12 -1.65 6.92
N ILE A 230 13.03 -1.96 6.20
CA ILE A 230 12.81 -1.52 4.82
C ILE A 230 12.70 0.00 4.73
N VAL A 231 11.87 0.62 5.58
CA VAL A 231 11.72 2.09 5.62
C VAL A 231 13.07 2.75 5.89
N SER A 232 13.80 2.28 6.90
CA SER A 232 15.10 2.85 7.28
C SER A 232 16.12 2.70 6.15
N TYR A 233 16.12 1.56 5.45
CA TYR A 233 16.97 1.34 4.29
C TYR A 233 16.66 2.35 3.18
N ILE A 234 15.38 2.54 2.82
CA ILE A 234 14.99 3.49 1.76
C ILE A 234 15.33 4.92 2.21
N ASP A 235 15.06 5.27 3.47
CA ASP A 235 15.35 6.60 4.00
C ASP A 235 16.84 6.93 3.93
N THR A 236 17.70 5.97 4.27
CA THR A 236 19.16 6.11 4.16
C THR A 236 19.62 6.30 2.70
N CYS A 237 18.87 5.81 1.72
CA CYS A 237 19.17 5.99 0.30
C CYS A 237 18.74 7.36 -0.26
N VAL A 238 17.92 8.12 0.45
CA VAL A 238 17.21 9.29 -0.08
C VAL A 238 17.68 10.56 0.63
N PRO A 239 18.22 11.55 -0.09
CA PRO A 239 18.68 12.79 0.53
C PRO A 239 17.49 13.58 1.11
N GLU A 240 17.69 14.22 2.26
CA GLU A 240 16.66 15.04 2.91
C GLU A 240 16.15 16.18 2.02
N SER A 241 17.02 16.74 1.18
CA SER A 241 16.72 17.87 0.29
C SER A 241 15.90 17.51 -0.96
N GLY A 242 15.65 16.22 -1.21
CA GLY A 242 15.11 15.76 -2.48
C GLY A 242 16.05 16.03 -3.67
N ALA A 243 17.36 16.11 -3.42
CA ALA A 243 18.36 16.27 -4.46
C ALA A 243 18.40 15.05 -5.40
N ALA A 244 18.95 15.22 -6.60
CA ALA A 244 19.17 14.12 -7.53
C ALA A 244 20.08 13.05 -6.90
N LEU A 245 19.80 11.79 -7.22
CA LEU A 245 20.51 10.64 -6.70
C LEU A 245 21.75 10.32 -7.54
N SER A 246 22.78 9.74 -6.91
CA SER A 246 23.89 9.14 -7.64
C SER A 246 23.44 7.82 -8.29
N ALA A 247 24.17 7.37 -9.32
CA ALA A 247 23.91 6.10 -10.00
C ALA A 247 23.83 4.90 -9.03
N ASN A 248 24.64 4.92 -7.97
CA ASN A 248 24.68 3.85 -6.97
C ASN A 248 23.44 3.86 -6.06
N PHE A 249 22.98 5.03 -5.60
CA PHE A 249 21.76 5.12 -4.79
C PHE A 249 20.51 4.70 -5.56
N ILE A 250 20.43 4.99 -6.86
CA ILE A 250 19.35 4.50 -7.74
C ILE A 250 19.32 2.96 -7.74
N LEU A 251 20.48 2.34 -7.86
CA LEU A 251 20.62 0.90 -7.86
C LEU A 251 20.17 0.28 -6.52
N TYR A 252 20.41 0.94 -5.39
CA TYR A 252 19.98 0.47 -4.06
C TYR A 252 18.49 0.62 -3.82
N LEU A 253 17.91 1.74 -4.25
CA LEU A 253 16.47 1.95 -4.23
C LEU A 253 15.74 0.89 -5.06
N ASN A 254 16.28 0.52 -6.23
CA ASN A 254 15.75 -0.60 -7.01
C ASN A 254 15.67 -1.88 -6.18
N GLY A 255 16.71 -2.22 -5.42
CA GLY A 255 16.70 -3.38 -4.54
C GLY A 255 15.57 -3.34 -3.53
N ALA A 256 15.40 -2.22 -2.82
CA ALA A 256 14.36 -2.10 -1.80
C ALA A 256 12.94 -2.15 -2.38
N PHE A 257 12.70 -1.48 -3.50
CA PHE A 257 11.37 -1.51 -4.14
C PHE A 257 11.04 -2.90 -4.67
N VAL A 258 12.02 -3.59 -5.25
CA VAL A 258 11.83 -4.97 -5.70
C VAL A 258 11.61 -5.89 -4.51
N LEU A 259 12.38 -5.77 -3.42
CA LEU A 259 12.14 -6.56 -2.20
C LEU A 259 10.70 -6.42 -1.72
N SER A 260 10.26 -5.19 -1.55
CA SER A 260 8.98 -4.90 -0.93
C SER A 260 7.84 -5.34 -1.84
N THR A 261 7.99 -5.17 -3.16
CA THR A 261 7.03 -5.66 -4.15
C THR A 261 7.01 -7.19 -4.22
N LEU A 262 8.17 -7.84 -4.14
CA LEU A 262 8.26 -9.30 -4.14
C LEU A 262 7.65 -9.90 -2.87
N ILE A 263 7.84 -9.28 -1.70
CA ILE A 263 7.21 -9.71 -0.45
C ILE A 263 5.68 -9.64 -0.60
N ASP A 264 5.14 -8.50 -1.04
CA ASP A 264 3.69 -8.34 -1.24
C ASP A 264 3.15 -9.37 -2.23
N MET A 265 3.78 -9.50 -3.40
CA MET A 265 3.38 -10.47 -4.42
C MET A 265 3.49 -11.92 -3.93
N THR A 266 4.48 -12.23 -3.09
CA THR A 266 4.68 -13.58 -2.57
C THR A 266 3.63 -13.95 -1.56
N ILE A 267 3.32 -13.04 -0.63
CA ILE A 267 2.27 -13.30 0.34
C ILE A 267 0.94 -13.49 -0.41
N LEU A 268 0.64 -12.62 -1.38
CA LEU A 268 -0.58 -12.72 -2.20
C LEU A 268 -0.65 -13.99 -3.06
N LEU A 269 0.43 -14.40 -3.73
CA LEU A 269 0.43 -15.53 -4.65
C LEU A 269 0.56 -16.89 -3.96
N ARG A 270 1.38 -17.00 -2.90
CA ARG A 270 1.63 -18.29 -2.23
C ARG A 270 0.67 -18.58 -1.09
N TYR A 271 0.09 -17.54 -0.49
CA TYR A 271 -0.80 -17.68 0.65
C TYR A 271 -2.08 -16.87 0.44
N PRO A 272 -2.92 -17.25 -0.55
CA PRO A 272 -4.19 -16.57 -0.78
C PRO A 272 -5.08 -16.55 0.47
N ASP A 273 -4.96 -17.56 1.33
CA ASP A 273 -5.68 -17.65 2.62
C ASP A 273 -5.07 -16.76 3.73
N LYS A 274 -3.92 -16.11 3.50
CA LYS A 274 -3.23 -15.24 4.48
C LYS A 274 -3.26 -13.77 4.08
N ARG A 275 -4.39 -13.28 3.55
CA ARG A 275 -4.62 -11.84 3.32
C ARG A 275 -4.30 -11.01 4.56
N GLU A 276 -4.64 -11.53 5.75
CA GLU A 276 -4.32 -10.93 7.05
C GLU A 276 -2.82 -10.62 7.21
N THR A 277 -1.92 -11.49 6.73
CA THR A 277 -0.47 -11.25 6.82
C THR A 277 -0.03 -10.07 5.95
N VAL A 278 -0.60 -9.92 4.75
CA VAL A 278 -0.35 -8.76 3.87
C VAL A 278 -0.81 -7.49 4.59
N ASP A 279 -2.01 -7.52 5.14
CA ASP A 279 -2.61 -6.36 5.80
C ASP A 279 -1.82 -5.94 7.04
N VAL A 280 -1.31 -6.91 7.81
CA VAL A 280 -0.40 -6.65 8.95
C VAL A 280 0.91 -6.00 8.49
N PHE A 281 1.53 -6.50 7.41
CA PHE A 281 2.77 -5.93 6.90
C PHE A 281 2.57 -4.53 6.32
N ARG A 282 1.51 -4.30 5.53
CA ARG A 282 1.15 -2.97 5.02
C ARG A 282 0.87 -1.98 6.13
N SER A 283 0.08 -2.38 7.12
CA SER A 283 -0.21 -1.56 8.30
C SER A 283 1.08 -1.16 9.03
N ALA A 284 2.03 -2.10 9.13
CA ALA A 284 3.33 -1.81 9.71
C ALA A 284 4.17 -0.83 8.86
N LEU A 285 4.19 -0.96 7.53
CA LEU A 285 4.87 -0.01 6.64
C LEU A 285 4.29 1.40 6.80
N VAL A 286 2.96 1.53 6.85
CA VAL A 286 2.28 2.81 7.08
C VAL A 286 2.61 3.37 8.46
N HIS A 287 2.62 2.53 9.50
CA HIS A 287 3.00 2.92 10.86
C HIS A 287 4.42 3.51 10.92
N HIS A 288 5.35 2.96 10.15
CA HIS A 288 6.72 3.46 10.01
C HIS A 288 6.87 4.55 8.92
N GLU A 289 5.80 5.27 8.59
CA GLU A 289 5.83 6.44 7.69
C GLU A 289 6.41 6.18 6.29
N ILE A 290 6.25 4.98 5.73
CA ILE A 290 6.77 4.63 4.40
C ILE A 290 6.43 5.68 3.34
N MET A 291 5.27 6.34 3.41
CA MET A 291 4.84 7.34 2.42
C MET A 291 5.70 8.60 2.41
N ARG A 292 6.19 9.05 3.57
CA ARG A 292 7.08 10.21 3.65
C ARG A 292 8.41 9.91 2.96
N VAL A 293 8.93 8.71 3.18
CA VAL A 293 10.17 8.24 2.57
C VAL A 293 10.00 8.01 1.06
N MET A 294 8.92 7.35 0.65
CA MET A 294 8.62 7.08 -0.76
C MET A 294 8.40 8.35 -1.58
N THR A 295 7.71 9.34 -1.02
CA THR A 295 7.49 10.62 -1.70
C THR A 295 8.82 11.33 -1.97
N ARG A 296 9.73 11.38 -0.99
CA ARG A 296 11.07 11.92 -1.18
C ARG A 296 11.88 11.12 -2.19
N ALA A 297 11.76 9.79 -2.17
CA ALA A 297 12.45 8.92 -3.12
C ALA A 297 12.01 9.20 -4.57
N LEU A 298 10.70 9.30 -4.80
CA LEU A 298 10.12 9.63 -6.10
C LEU A 298 10.57 11.00 -6.61
N ILE A 299 10.55 12.03 -5.75
CA ILE A 299 11.04 13.38 -6.09
C ILE A 299 12.52 13.37 -6.47
N SER A 300 13.34 12.66 -5.69
CA SER A 300 14.78 12.55 -5.94
C SER A 300 15.05 11.82 -7.26
N LEU A 301 14.34 10.72 -7.51
CA LEU A 301 14.43 9.96 -8.75
C LEU A 301 13.95 10.74 -9.97
N SER A 302 12.86 11.52 -9.89
CA SER A 302 12.37 12.31 -11.01
C SER A 302 13.33 13.42 -11.46
N ARG A 303 14.22 13.85 -10.56
CA ARG A 303 15.27 14.85 -10.83
C ARG A 303 16.57 14.22 -11.35
N THR A 304 16.66 12.90 -11.36
CA THR A 304 17.92 12.19 -11.65
C THR A 304 18.04 11.83 -13.12
N ASN A 305 19.02 12.41 -13.81
CA ASN A 305 19.30 12.12 -15.21
C ASN A 305 20.26 10.92 -15.37
N HIS A 306 19.79 9.72 -15.01
CA HIS A 306 20.55 8.48 -15.12
C HIS A 306 19.69 7.39 -15.77
N SER A 307 20.30 6.53 -16.59
CA SER A 307 19.57 5.48 -17.35
C SER A 307 18.78 4.52 -16.46
N GLY A 308 19.28 4.24 -15.25
CA GLY A 308 18.59 3.38 -14.27
C GLY A 308 17.40 4.03 -13.55
N ALA A 309 17.25 5.37 -13.60
CA ALA A 309 16.22 6.07 -12.83
C ALA A 309 14.80 5.71 -13.28
N GLY A 310 14.59 5.44 -14.57
CA GLY A 310 13.28 5.06 -15.11
C GLY A 310 12.76 3.74 -14.56
N GLU A 311 13.64 2.74 -14.42
CA GLU A 311 13.26 1.46 -13.82
C GLU A 311 12.94 1.63 -12.33
N SER A 312 13.71 2.44 -11.62
CA SER A 312 13.44 2.77 -10.20
C SER A 312 12.14 3.49 -10.00
N LEU A 313 11.82 4.48 -10.85
CA LEU A 313 10.53 5.16 -10.82
C LEU A 313 9.40 4.17 -11.08
N ARG A 314 9.55 3.26 -12.05
CA ARG A 314 8.54 2.25 -12.33
C ARG A 314 8.29 1.35 -11.13
N HIS A 315 9.34 0.85 -10.47
CA HIS A 315 9.22 0.02 -9.28
C HIS A 315 8.63 0.81 -8.10
N ALA A 316 9.09 2.04 -7.87
CA ALA A 316 8.59 2.90 -6.81
C ALA A 316 7.09 3.21 -6.97
N LEU A 317 6.65 3.57 -8.18
CA LEU A 317 5.23 3.85 -8.46
C LEU A 317 4.38 2.58 -8.36
N SER A 318 4.90 1.45 -8.82
CA SER A 318 4.21 0.16 -8.67
C SER A 318 4.05 -0.20 -7.20
N PHE A 319 5.10 -0.01 -6.40
CA PHE A 319 5.08 -0.20 -4.95
C PHE A 319 4.07 0.73 -4.27
N VAL A 320 4.07 2.03 -4.59
CA VAL A 320 3.05 2.97 -4.08
C VAL A 320 1.64 2.49 -4.44
N SER A 321 1.42 2.05 -5.68
CA SER A 321 0.09 1.58 -6.11
C SER A 321 -0.36 0.31 -5.37
N VAL A 322 0.51 -0.68 -5.20
CA VAL A 322 0.16 -2.00 -4.67
C VAL A 322 0.13 -2.01 -3.15
N VAL A 323 1.13 -1.40 -2.53
CA VAL A 323 1.42 -1.60 -1.11
C VAL A 323 0.81 -0.50 -0.26
N VAL A 324 0.67 0.72 -0.79
CA VAL A 324 0.30 1.87 0.04
C VAL A 324 -1.01 2.54 -0.34
N LEU A 325 -1.45 2.42 -1.58
CA LEU A 325 -2.77 2.92 -1.99
C LEU A 325 -3.85 1.84 -1.88
N SER A 326 -3.52 0.62 -1.45
CA SER A 326 -4.49 -0.48 -1.39
C SER A 326 -5.46 -0.37 -0.20
N ASP A 327 -6.71 -0.72 -0.48
CA ASP A 327 -7.82 -1.09 0.42
C ASP A 327 -8.31 -0.05 1.47
N ASP A 328 -7.63 1.06 1.75
CA ASP A 328 -8.09 2.06 2.74
C ASP A 328 -7.96 3.52 2.29
N TYR A 329 -9.10 4.22 2.23
CA TYR A 329 -9.18 5.67 1.98
C TYR A 329 -8.32 6.50 2.95
N LYS A 330 -8.13 6.06 4.20
CA LYS A 330 -7.30 6.75 5.19
C LYS A 330 -5.82 6.74 4.79
N GLN A 331 -5.32 5.64 4.23
CA GLN A 331 -3.93 5.55 3.77
C GLN A 331 -3.69 6.45 2.58
N ILE A 332 -4.65 6.53 1.65
CA ILE A 332 -4.58 7.43 0.51
C ILE A 332 -4.60 8.90 0.97
N ALA A 333 -5.40 9.25 1.99
CA ALA A 333 -5.35 10.58 2.59
C ALA A 333 -3.99 10.88 3.24
N ALA A 334 -3.42 9.93 4.00
CA ALA A 334 -2.08 10.07 4.58
C ALA A 334 -0.98 10.21 3.50
N ALA A 335 -1.14 9.54 2.35
CA ALA A 335 -0.25 9.70 1.20
C ALA A 335 -0.30 11.11 0.62
N LEU A 336 -1.48 11.74 0.54
CA LEU A 336 -1.62 13.14 0.14
C LEU A 336 -0.89 14.07 1.10
N ASP A 337 -1.07 13.88 2.41
CA ASP A 337 -0.38 14.65 3.46
C ASP A 337 1.15 14.47 3.39
N ALA A 338 1.62 13.28 3.00
CA ALA A 338 3.04 12.99 2.79
C ALA A 338 3.60 13.63 1.50
N GLY A 339 2.77 14.25 0.66
CA GLY A 339 3.18 14.94 -0.56
C GLY A 339 3.22 14.07 -1.81
N VAL A 340 2.58 12.90 -1.83
CA VAL A 340 2.60 11.98 -2.99
C VAL A 340 2.18 12.67 -4.28
N LEU A 341 1.25 13.62 -4.19
CA LEU A 341 0.76 14.40 -5.32
C LEU A 341 1.89 15.19 -5.99
N CYS A 342 2.72 15.85 -5.19
CA CYS A 342 3.87 16.62 -5.66
C CYS A 342 4.88 15.70 -6.35
N ALA A 343 5.16 14.54 -5.75
CA ALA A 343 6.03 13.53 -6.35
C ALA A 343 5.50 13.04 -7.70
N LEU A 344 4.20 12.74 -7.80
CA LEU A 344 3.58 12.27 -9.05
C LEU A 344 3.68 13.31 -10.17
N ILE A 345 3.41 14.59 -9.90
CA ILE A 345 3.53 15.64 -10.92
C ILE A 345 5.00 15.86 -11.34
N GLN A 346 5.96 15.79 -10.41
CA GLN A 346 7.38 15.88 -10.76
C GLN A 346 7.82 14.68 -11.63
N CYS A 347 7.37 13.47 -11.29
CA CYS A 347 7.58 12.28 -12.13
C CYS A 347 6.92 12.43 -13.51
N ALA A 348 5.72 13.01 -13.59
CA ALA A 348 5.05 13.26 -14.87
C ALA A 348 5.76 14.32 -15.72
N SER A 349 6.53 15.20 -15.08
CA SER A 349 7.32 16.26 -15.74
C SER A 349 8.70 15.79 -16.20
N CYS A 350 9.13 14.59 -15.84
CA CYS A 350 10.47 14.09 -16.19
C CYS A 350 10.49 13.50 -17.62
N PRO A 351 11.66 13.45 -18.29
CA PRO A 351 11.77 12.87 -19.63
C PRO A 351 11.30 11.41 -19.76
N LEU A 352 11.22 10.69 -18.64
CA LEU A 352 10.84 9.27 -18.58
C LEU A 352 9.32 9.06 -18.44
N ALA A 353 8.54 10.14 -18.33
CA ALA A 353 7.10 10.10 -18.09
C ALA A 353 6.32 9.17 -19.04
N GLY A 354 6.68 9.14 -20.33
CA GLY A 354 6.05 8.25 -21.31
C GLY A 354 6.20 6.76 -20.99
N THR A 355 7.30 6.36 -20.35
CA THR A 355 7.53 4.95 -19.95
C THR A 355 6.77 4.55 -18.69
N LEU A 356 6.22 5.53 -17.96
CA LEU A 356 5.52 5.36 -16.68
C LEU A 356 3.99 5.48 -16.83
N GLN A 357 3.48 5.69 -18.05
CA GLN A 357 2.07 5.98 -18.31
C GLN A 357 1.13 4.96 -17.65
N LYS A 358 1.43 3.66 -17.73
CA LYS A 358 0.59 2.61 -17.12
C LYS A 358 0.50 2.73 -15.59
N GLN A 359 1.60 3.09 -14.93
CA GLN A 359 1.62 3.28 -13.48
C GLN A 359 0.79 4.51 -13.09
N PHE A 360 0.87 5.60 -13.86
CA PHE A 360 0.02 6.77 -13.67
C PHE A 360 -1.46 6.47 -13.93
N GLU A 361 -1.78 5.76 -15.00
CA GLU A 361 -3.14 5.29 -15.32
C GLU A 361 -3.73 4.53 -14.15
N ARG A 362 -2.95 3.60 -13.60
CA ARG A 362 -3.36 2.82 -12.44
C ARG A 362 -3.62 3.70 -11.23
N ILE A 363 -2.64 4.51 -10.81
CA ILE A 363 -2.76 5.39 -9.63
C ILE A 363 -3.94 6.35 -9.76
N ILE A 364 -4.08 7.02 -10.91
CA ILE A 364 -5.11 8.04 -11.10
C ILE A 364 -6.50 7.38 -11.23
N ASN A 365 -6.65 6.37 -12.08
CA ASN A 365 -7.97 5.82 -12.41
C ASN A 365 -8.46 4.76 -11.42
N GLU A 366 -7.58 3.94 -10.85
CA GLU A 366 -7.97 2.85 -9.93
C GLU A 366 -7.92 3.26 -8.46
N TYR A 367 -7.17 4.30 -8.10
CA TYR A 367 -7.04 4.74 -6.71
C TYR A 367 -7.60 6.14 -6.50
N PHE A 368 -7.10 7.17 -7.17
CA PHE A 368 -7.48 8.56 -6.85
C PHE A 368 -8.90 8.91 -7.29
N LYS A 369 -9.31 8.56 -8.52
CA LYS A 369 -10.66 8.85 -9.02
C LYS A 369 -11.77 8.24 -8.13
N PRO A 370 -11.73 6.95 -7.74
CA PRO A 370 -12.70 6.37 -6.81
C PRO A 370 -12.73 7.06 -5.44
N CYS A 371 -11.62 7.65 -5.00
CA CYS A 371 -11.55 8.37 -3.73
C CYS A 371 -12.22 9.75 -3.73
N LEU A 372 -12.61 10.29 -4.88
CA LEU A 372 -13.30 11.59 -4.96
C LEU A 372 -14.70 11.60 -4.31
N VAL A 373 -15.22 10.43 -3.93
CA VAL A 373 -16.45 10.28 -3.14
C VAL A 373 -16.24 10.37 -1.62
N SER A 374 -14.98 10.43 -1.16
CA SER A 374 -14.60 10.47 0.25
C SER A 374 -14.32 11.90 0.73
N TYR A 375 -14.97 12.29 1.82
CA TYR A 375 -14.74 13.59 2.46
C TYR A 375 -13.30 13.70 2.98
N SER A 376 -12.79 12.61 3.58
CA SER A 376 -11.45 12.54 4.17
C SER A 376 -10.37 12.69 3.10
N PHE A 377 -10.55 12.04 1.94
CA PHE A 377 -9.66 12.23 0.79
C PHE A 377 -9.68 13.67 0.27
N LEU A 378 -10.87 14.25 0.07
CA LEU A 378 -10.99 15.64 -0.41
C LEU A 378 -10.40 16.66 0.57
N ALA A 379 -10.45 16.38 1.87
CA ALA A 379 -9.84 17.23 2.89
C ALA A 379 -8.31 17.30 2.78
N GLY A 380 -7.64 16.19 2.42
CA GLY A 380 -6.20 16.17 2.11
C GLY A 380 -5.90 16.67 0.69
N LEU A 381 -6.80 16.43 -0.26
CA LEU A 381 -6.60 16.80 -1.67
C LEU A 381 -6.59 18.32 -1.89
N ASP A 382 -7.46 19.07 -1.21
CA ASP A 382 -7.56 20.54 -1.35
C ASP A 382 -6.19 21.24 -1.13
N PRO A 383 -5.53 21.12 0.04
CA PRO A 383 -4.22 21.73 0.25
C PRO A 383 -3.13 21.12 -0.64
N ALA A 384 -3.22 19.83 -0.99
CA ALA A 384 -2.24 19.18 -1.86
C ALA A 384 -2.28 19.78 -3.27
N LEU A 385 -3.47 20.05 -3.82
CA LEU A 385 -3.61 20.69 -5.14
C LEU A 385 -3.06 22.10 -5.16
N ASP A 386 -3.27 22.88 -4.09
CA ASP A 386 -2.67 24.20 -3.94
C ASP A 386 -1.14 24.11 -3.92
N ALA A 387 -0.58 23.12 -3.22
CA ALA A 387 0.86 22.90 -3.12
C ALA A 387 1.52 22.53 -4.46
N VAL A 388 0.78 21.95 -5.41
CA VAL A 388 1.31 21.55 -6.74
C VAL A 388 0.89 22.47 -7.87
N ALA A 389 0.14 23.54 -7.61
CA ALA A 389 -0.40 24.43 -8.65
C ALA A 389 0.70 24.97 -9.58
N TYR A 390 1.85 25.35 -9.04
CA TYR A 390 2.98 25.85 -9.84
C TYR A 390 3.61 24.77 -10.73
N LEU A 391 3.59 23.50 -10.32
CA LEU A 391 4.13 22.39 -11.10
C LEU A 391 3.24 22.08 -12.31
N LEU A 392 1.92 22.21 -12.15
CA LEU A 392 0.95 22.02 -13.23
C LEU A 392 1.10 23.07 -14.35
N GLU A 393 1.70 24.22 -14.05
CA GLU A 393 1.96 25.27 -15.04
C GLU A 393 3.25 25.05 -15.85
N MET A 394 4.11 24.12 -15.44
CA MET A 394 5.36 23.82 -16.12
C MET A 394 5.13 23.23 -17.51
N GLU A 395 5.88 23.71 -18.50
CA GLU A 395 5.78 23.23 -19.89
C GLU A 395 6.08 21.73 -20.02
N ALA A 396 7.07 21.24 -19.26
CA ALA A 396 7.43 19.82 -19.23
C ALA A 396 6.26 18.92 -18.78
N TYR A 397 5.45 19.40 -17.84
CA TYR A 397 4.23 18.71 -17.43
C TYR A 397 3.14 18.80 -18.50
N LYS A 398 2.86 19.99 -19.03
CA LYS A 398 1.81 20.23 -20.03
C LYS A 398 1.98 19.37 -21.28
N THR A 399 3.22 19.20 -21.71
CA THR A 399 3.60 18.39 -22.88
C THR A 399 3.72 16.89 -22.58
N SER A 400 3.63 16.47 -21.31
CA SER A 400 3.70 15.06 -20.93
C SER A 400 2.45 14.28 -21.39
N PRO A 401 2.57 12.97 -21.69
CA PRO A 401 1.41 12.15 -22.05
C PRO A 401 0.42 11.95 -20.89
N ILE A 402 0.81 12.31 -19.67
CA ILE A 402 0.00 12.13 -18.45
C ILE A 402 -0.94 13.33 -18.24
N SER A 403 -0.64 14.49 -18.84
CA SER A 403 -1.37 15.74 -18.59
C SER A 403 -2.87 15.63 -18.91
N ASN A 404 -3.25 14.93 -19.98
CA ASN A 404 -4.65 14.75 -20.37
C ASN A 404 -5.46 14.00 -19.30
N MET A 405 -4.94 12.87 -18.82
CA MET A 405 -5.60 12.06 -17.79
C MET A 405 -5.68 12.80 -16.45
N TRP A 406 -4.63 13.56 -16.12
CA TRP A 406 -4.63 14.42 -14.97
C TRP A 406 -5.69 15.52 -15.06
N ASN A 407 -5.84 16.16 -16.22
CA ASN A 407 -6.83 17.21 -16.44
C ASN A 407 -8.26 16.67 -16.28
N GLU A 408 -8.52 15.44 -16.73
CA GLU A 408 -9.79 14.75 -16.48
C GLU A 408 -10.02 14.53 -14.99
N PHE A 409 -9.05 13.96 -14.26
CA PHE A 409 -9.11 13.80 -12.80
C PHE A 409 -9.35 15.14 -12.09
N PHE A 410 -8.61 16.18 -12.46
CA PHE A 410 -8.67 17.50 -11.85
C PHE A 410 -10.01 18.20 -12.09
N THR A 411 -10.62 17.99 -13.26
CA THR A 411 -11.97 18.48 -13.56
C THR A 411 -12.99 17.92 -12.58
N ILE A 412 -13.00 16.59 -12.41
CA ILE A 412 -13.89 15.92 -11.46
C ILE A 412 -13.57 16.38 -10.02
N ALA A 413 -12.28 16.44 -9.66
CA ALA A 413 -11.85 16.87 -8.33
C ALA A 413 -12.31 18.28 -7.99
N LYS A 414 -12.25 19.24 -8.92
CA LYS A 414 -12.73 20.62 -8.71
C LYS A 414 -14.23 20.69 -8.43
N GLU A 415 -15.03 19.92 -9.17
CA GLU A 415 -16.48 19.84 -8.93
C GLU A 415 -16.74 19.31 -7.52
N ARG A 416 -16.03 18.24 -7.12
CA ARG A 416 -16.22 17.62 -5.79
C ARG A 416 -15.70 18.51 -4.66
N LEU A 417 -14.60 19.23 -4.87
CA LEU A 417 -14.04 20.21 -3.92
C LEU A 417 -14.97 21.41 -3.71
N THR A 418 -15.67 21.84 -4.75
CA THR A 418 -16.70 22.90 -4.62
C THR A 418 -17.81 22.46 -3.67
N LEU A 419 -18.35 21.26 -3.87
CA LEU A 419 -19.36 20.68 -2.98
C LEU A 419 -18.81 20.46 -1.55
N PHE A 420 -17.59 19.97 -1.43
CA PHE A 420 -16.91 19.78 -0.14
C PHE A 420 -16.79 21.09 0.63
N LYS A 421 -16.36 22.18 -0.02
CA LYS A 421 -16.25 23.52 0.58
C LYS A 421 -17.61 24.04 1.04
N MET A 422 -18.67 23.85 0.24
CA MET A 422 -20.04 24.20 0.62
C MET A 422 -20.49 23.44 1.88
N ILE A 423 -20.30 22.12 1.93
CA ILE A 423 -20.70 21.30 3.08
C ILE A 423 -19.90 21.66 4.34
N LYS A 424 -18.59 21.92 4.19
CA LYS A 424 -17.70 22.35 5.28
C LYS A 424 -18.14 23.71 5.85
N ALA A 425 -18.61 24.63 5.01
CA ALA A 425 -19.11 25.94 5.42
C ALA A 425 -20.47 25.86 6.14
N CYS A 426 -21.37 24.96 5.73
CA CYS A 426 -22.73 24.82 6.27
C CYS A 426 -22.83 24.17 7.67
N ARG A 427 -21.77 24.22 8.49
CA ARG A 427 -21.56 23.62 9.84
C ARG A 427 -22.84 23.13 10.56
N GLY A 428 -23.38 21.99 10.14
CA GLY A 428 -24.44 21.29 10.88
C GLY A 428 -25.89 21.57 10.49
N SER A 429 -26.18 22.44 9.52
CA SER A 429 -27.53 22.60 8.93
C SER A 429 -27.85 21.43 7.97
N LEU A 430 -27.76 20.20 8.47
CA LEU A 430 -28.30 19.05 7.76
C LEU A 430 -29.79 19.02 8.03
N VAL A 431 -30.59 19.42 7.05
CA VAL A 431 -32.02 19.13 7.07
C VAL A 431 -32.24 17.61 6.97
N ARG A 432 -33.33 17.14 7.55
CA ARG A 432 -33.81 15.75 7.55
C ARG A 432 -35.31 15.75 7.28
N VAL A 433 -35.82 14.66 6.72
CA VAL A 433 -37.27 14.38 6.65
C VAL A 433 -37.59 13.24 7.61
N CYS A 434 -38.83 13.24 8.08
CA CYS A 434 -39.36 12.18 8.90
C CYS A 434 -39.47 10.88 8.09
N ASP A 435 -38.96 9.79 8.65
CA ASP A 435 -39.00 8.46 8.01
C ASP A 435 -40.38 7.80 7.96
N ASN A 436 -41.34 8.31 8.72
CA ASN A 436 -42.72 7.89 8.59
C ASN A 436 -43.21 8.34 7.21
N LEU A 437 -43.53 7.39 6.34
CA LEU A 437 -43.94 7.62 4.94
C LEU A 437 -45.17 8.54 4.80
N GLN A 438 -45.98 8.65 5.86
CA GLN A 438 -47.14 9.54 5.91
C GLN A 438 -46.83 10.94 6.46
N CYS A 439 -45.65 11.16 7.01
CA CYS A 439 -45.19 12.45 7.51
C CYS A 439 -44.29 13.14 6.47
N ARG A 440 -44.60 14.39 6.12
CA ARG A 440 -43.82 15.19 5.15
C ARG A 440 -42.94 16.26 5.82
N ARG A 441 -42.70 16.13 7.13
CA ARG A 441 -41.99 17.17 7.87
C ARG A 441 -40.50 17.16 7.51
N ILE A 442 -40.04 18.28 6.97
CA ILE A 442 -38.63 18.61 6.76
C ILE A 442 -38.21 19.57 7.88
N ALA A 443 -37.12 19.29 8.59
CA ALA A 443 -36.59 20.17 9.62
C ALA A 443 -35.08 19.97 9.77
N GLU A 444 -34.42 20.74 10.62
CA GLU A 444 -33.03 20.48 10.98
C GLU A 444 -32.88 19.14 11.72
N ARG A 445 -31.74 18.46 11.49
CA ARG A 445 -31.44 17.12 12.04
C ARG A 445 -31.70 17.01 13.55
N HIS A 446 -31.37 18.05 14.32
CA HIS A 446 -31.48 18.03 15.78
C HIS A 446 -32.94 17.94 16.28
N VAL A 447 -33.92 18.27 15.43
CA VAL A 447 -35.36 18.16 15.73
C VAL A 447 -35.85 16.70 15.67
N PHE A 448 -35.12 15.82 14.99
CA PHE A 448 -35.52 14.43 14.80
C PHE A 448 -34.96 13.52 15.90
N ARG A 449 -35.77 12.56 16.31
CA ARG A 449 -35.40 11.47 17.22
C ARG A 449 -35.03 10.24 16.40
N ARG A 450 -34.00 9.51 16.81
CA ARG A 450 -33.64 8.24 16.18
C ARG A 450 -34.44 7.08 16.77
N CYS A 451 -34.71 6.06 15.97
CA CYS A 451 -35.11 4.76 16.49
C CYS A 451 -34.03 4.27 17.47
N SER A 452 -34.43 3.85 18.67
CA SER A 452 -33.50 3.40 19.72
C SER A 452 -32.79 2.10 19.37
N HIS A 453 -33.43 1.26 18.55
CA HIS A 453 -32.94 -0.05 18.15
C HIS A 453 -31.98 0.03 16.96
N CYS A 454 -32.48 0.23 15.73
CA CYS A 454 -31.63 0.28 14.54
C CYS A 454 -30.77 1.55 14.42
N ARG A 455 -31.23 2.68 14.99
CA ARG A 455 -30.60 4.01 14.86
C ARG A 455 -30.48 4.56 13.42
N SER A 456 -31.02 3.87 12.42
CA SER A 456 -31.04 4.28 11.00
C SER A 456 -32.20 5.24 10.68
N PHE A 457 -33.33 5.08 11.37
CA PHE A 457 -34.56 5.85 11.15
C PHE A 457 -34.68 7.06 12.08
N TYR A 458 -35.20 8.17 11.56
CA TYR A 458 -35.35 9.49 12.15
C TYR A 458 -36.82 9.94 12.09
N TYR A 459 -37.39 10.24 13.24
CA TYR A 459 -38.79 10.64 13.38
C TYR A 459 -38.91 12.02 14.02
N CYS A 460 -39.78 12.87 13.48
CA CYS A 460 -40.03 14.19 14.05
C CYS A 460 -40.82 14.15 15.36
N SER A 461 -41.41 13.00 15.70
CA SER A 461 -42.18 12.78 16.93
C SER A 461 -42.27 11.28 17.26
N HIS A 462 -42.56 10.97 18.52
CA HIS A 462 -42.85 9.59 18.94
C HIS A 462 -44.10 9.01 18.26
N LYS A 463 -45.11 9.85 17.98
CA LYS A 463 -46.31 9.45 17.21
C LYS A 463 -45.93 8.95 15.81
N CYS A 464 -45.02 9.66 15.13
CA CYS A 464 -44.55 9.23 13.82
C CYS A 464 -43.78 7.92 13.87
N GLN A 465 -42.96 7.71 14.90
CA GLN A 465 -42.26 6.45 15.12
C GLN A 465 -43.22 5.27 15.33
N ILE A 466 -44.25 5.42 16.17
CA ILE A 466 -45.26 4.37 16.39
C ILE A 466 -46.01 4.03 15.10
N ALA A 467 -46.43 5.04 14.35
CA ALA A 467 -47.14 4.83 13.08
C ALA A 467 -46.26 4.10 12.06
N ASP A 468 -45.00 4.49 11.91
CA ASP A 468 -44.08 3.81 11.00
C ASP A 468 -43.75 2.38 11.47
N TRP A 469 -43.69 2.16 12.78
CA TRP A 469 -43.48 0.84 13.38
C TRP A 469 -44.64 -0.12 13.08
N ARG A 470 -45.89 0.33 13.26
CA ARG A 470 -47.08 -0.50 13.08
C ARG A 470 -47.44 -0.69 11.60
N ASP A 471 -47.49 0.42 10.88
CA ASP A 471 -48.13 0.48 9.56
C ASP A 471 -47.12 0.75 8.43
N GLY A 472 -46.00 1.42 8.74
CA GLY A 472 -44.96 1.78 7.76
C GLY A 472 -43.93 0.70 7.44
N GLY A 473 -44.10 -0.51 7.99
CA GLY A 473 -43.20 -1.65 7.76
C GLY A 473 -41.87 -1.59 8.51
N HIS A 474 -41.63 -0.59 9.36
CA HIS A 474 -40.37 -0.48 10.10
C HIS A 474 -40.15 -1.67 11.03
N LYS A 475 -41.18 -2.19 11.71
CA LYS A 475 -41.06 -3.35 12.61
C LYS A 475 -40.43 -4.57 11.92
N LYS A 476 -40.76 -4.82 10.65
CA LYS A 476 -40.26 -5.97 9.88
C LYS A 476 -38.81 -5.79 9.43
N THR A 477 -38.36 -4.55 9.33
CA THR A 477 -37.07 -4.20 8.73
C THR A 477 -36.06 -3.67 9.75
N CYS A 478 -36.51 -3.31 10.96
CA CYS A 478 -35.68 -2.64 11.96
C CYS A 478 -34.43 -3.46 12.33
N ASP A 479 -34.56 -4.78 12.50
CA ASP A 479 -33.40 -5.62 12.84
C ASP A 479 -32.41 -5.66 11.68
N SER A 480 -32.87 -5.87 10.46
CA SER A 480 -32.02 -5.87 9.26
C SER A 480 -31.27 -4.54 9.09
N TYR A 481 -31.94 -3.40 9.24
CA TYR A 481 -31.27 -2.08 9.22
C TYR A 481 -30.31 -1.89 10.40
N GLY A 482 -30.62 -2.45 11.57
CA GLY A 482 -29.72 -2.45 12.71
C GLY A 482 -28.45 -3.24 12.42
N THR A 483 -28.59 -4.45 11.88
CA THR A 483 -27.47 -5.32 11.48
C THR A 483 -26.64 -4.67 10.38
N LEU A 484 -27.27 -4.13 9.33
CA LEU A 484 -26.58 -3.40 8.25
C LEU A 484 -25.81 -2.19 8.81
N LEU A 485 -26.43 -1.40 9.68
CA LEU A 485 -25.77 -0.22 10.25
C LEU A 485 -24.67 -0.58 11.27
N LEU A 486 -24.76 -1.74 11.94
CA LEU A 486 -23.73 -2.25 12.85
C LEU A 486 -22.57 -2.89 12.10
N SER A 487 -22.84 -3.69 11.06
CA SER A 487 -21.80 -4.21 10.17
C SER A 487 -21.05 -3.05 9.51
N GLU A 488 -21.75 -2.00 9.07
CA GLU A 488 -21.14 -0.76 8.55
C GLU A 488 -20.41 0.09 9.59
N ARG A 489 -20.76 0.02 10.87
CA ARG A 489 -20.01 0.72 11.92
C ARG A 489 -18.70 0.02 12.23
N ASN A 490 -18.70 -1.30 12.10
CA ASN A 490 -17.49 -2.10 12.22
C ASN A 490 -16.69 -2.09 10.91
N ASN A 491 -17.31 -1.72 9.79
CA ASN A 491 -16.61 -1.53 8.53
C ASN A 491 -15.93 -0.16 8.51
N ASP A 492 -14.61 -0.17 8.68
CA ASP A 492 -13.76 1.02 8.82
C ASP A 492 -13.66 1.88 7.55
N THR A 493 -14.29 1.44 6.44
CA THR A 493 -14.15 2.01 5.10
C THR A 493 -14.62 3.46 5.00
N PHE A 494 -15.75 3.84 5.63
CA PHE A 494 -16.31 5.20 5.53
C PHE A 494 -16.64 5.81 6.87
N ALA A 495 -15.93 6.89 7.21
CA ALA A 495 -16.26 7.69 8.38
C ALA A 495 -17.65 8.33 8.23
N MET A 496 -18.22 8.77 9.35
CA MET A 496 -19.54 9.41 9.36
C MET A 496 -19.60 10.66 8.46
N ARG A 497 -18.48 11.37 8.31
CA ARG A 497 -18.37 12.54 7.41
C ARG A 497 -18.37 12.15 5.94
N ASP A 498 -17.71 11.05 5.58
CA ASP A 498 -17.71 10.55 4.21
C ASP A 498 -19.12 10.14 3.79
N ARG A 499 -19.86 9.41 4.65
CA ARG A 499 -21.27 9.09 4.41
C ARG A 499 -22.17 10.32 4.31
N ALA A 500 -21.85 11.43 4.98
CA ALA A 500 -22.62 12.67 4.85
C ALA A 500 -22.31 13.36 3.51
N PHE A 501 -21.03 13.38 3.12
CA PHE A 501 -20.58 13.93 1.86
C PHE A 501 -21.14 13.16 0.66
N LEU A 502 -21.03 11.82 0.65
CA LEU A 502 -21.56 10.97 -0.41
C LEU A 502 -23.07 11.17 -0.62
N ARG A 503 -23.84 11.40 0.45
CA ARG A 503 -25.27 11.75 0.30
C ARG A 503 -25.48 13.06 -0.43
N ALA A 504 -24.71 14.09 -0.05
CA ALA A 504 -24.80 15.39 -0.70
C ALA A 504 -24.32 15.32 -2.16
N LEU A 505 -23.34 14.47 -2.43
CA LEU A 505 -22.82 14.19 -3.76
C LEU A 505 -23.87 13.56 -4.67
N VAL A 506 -24.47 12.46 -4.23
CA VAL A 506 -25.58 11.79 -4.94
C VAL A 506 -26.73 12.77 -5.19
N GLN A 507 -27.02 13.62 -4.20
CA GLN A 507 -28.07 14.62 -4.37
C GLN A 507 -27.72 15.69 -5.41
N GLN A 508 -26.49 16.18 -5.42
CA GLN A 508 -26.04 17.13 -6.43
C GLN A 508 -26.09 16.51 -7.82
N ASP A 509 -25.60 15.29 -7.96
CA ASP A 509 -25.57 14.56 -9.23
C ASP A 509 -26.99 14.22 -9.71
N TYR A 510 -27.90 13.88 -8.79
CA TYR A 510 -29.32 13.73 -9.10
C TYR A 510 -29.91 15.04 -9.64
N LYS A 511 -29.67 16.18 -8.98
CA LYS A 511 -30.19 17.47 -9.45
C LYS A 511 -29.70 17.78 -10.86
N ASN A 512 -28.41 17.53 -11.11
CA ASN A 512 -27.79 17.75 -12.42
C ASN A 512 -28.39 16.83 -13.51
N ALA A 513 -28.75 15.59 -13.15
CA ALA A 513 -29.29 14.59 -14.08
C ALA A 513 -30.82 14.38 -13.95
N LYS A 514 -31.53 15.23 -13.20
CA LYS A 514 -32.91 15.00 -12.72
C LYS A 514 -33.83 14.62 -13.85
N ARG A 515 -33.81 15.42 -14.92
CA ARG A 515 -34.63 15.22 -16.11
C ARG A 515 -34.36 13.87 -16.78
N THR A 516 -33.10 13.54 -17.03
CA THR A 516 -32.70 12.28 -17.67
C THR A 516 -33.15 11.09 -16.84
N VAL A 517 -32.92 11.14 -15.52
CA VAL A 517 -33.36 10.11 -14.57
C VAL A 517 -34.87 9.91 -14.64
N LEU A 518 -35.65 10.99 -14.55
CA LEU A 518 -37.11 10.92 -14.59
C LEU A 518 -37.65 10.32 -15.90
N ILE A 519 -37.05 10.66 -17.05
CA ILE A 519 -37.42 10.08 -18.35
C ILE A 519 -37.19 8.57 -18.34
N HIS A 520 -36.02 8.10 -17.86
CA HIS A 520 -35.76 6.67 -17.77
C HIS A 520 -36.67 5.96 -16.77
N GLN A 521 -36.98 6.59 -15.64
CA GLN A 521 -37.95 6.06 -14.68
C GLN A 521 -39.31 5.88 -15.33
N LEU A 522 -39.82 6.86 -16.08
CA LEU A 522 -41.10 6.74 -16.78
C LEU A 522 -41.13 5.60 -17.77
N ARG A 523 -40.06 5.44 -18.56
CA ARG A 523 -39.95 4.30 -19.49
C ARG A 523 -40.07 2.98 -18.74
N ILE A 524 -39.40 2.86 -17.59
CA ILE A 524 -39.48 1.66 -16.76
C ILE A 524 -40.86 1.50 -16.12
N MET A 525 -41.47 2.56 -15.59
CA MET A 525 -42.83 2.50 -15.04
C MET A 525 -43.83 2.02 -16.10
N TYR A 526 -43.67 2.47 -17.33
CA TYR A 526 -44.52 2.08 -18.44
C TYR A 526 -44.37 0.60 -18.78
N HIS A 527 -43.12 0.11 -18.89
CA HIS A 527 -42.86 -1.29 -19.25
C HIS A 527 -42.99 -2.28 -18.08
N HIS A 528 -42.79 -1.81 -16.84
CA HIS A 528 -42.72 -2.61 -15.62
C HIS A 528 -43.48 -1.92 -14.47
N PRO A 529 -44.80 -1.67 -14.59
CA PRO A 529 -45.57 -0.84 -13.65
C PRO A 529 -45.63 -1.39 -12.22
N THR A 530 -45.35 -2.68 -12.03
CA THR A 530 -45.37 -3.36 -10.74
C THR A 530 -43.99 -3.51 -10.10
N GLN A 531 -42.91 -3.25 -10.85
CA GLN A 531 -41.56 -3.42 -10.33
C GLN A 531 -41.09 -2.12 -9.68
N PRO A 532 -40.37 -2.20 -8.54
CA PRO A 532 -39.76 -1.03 -7.95
C PRO A 532 -38.67 -0.52 -8.89
N ILE A 533 -38.45 0.80 -8.87
CA ILE A 533 -37.48 1.47 -9.72
C ILE A 533 -36.28 1.87 -8.90
N ILE A 534 -35.11 1.60 -9.47
CA ILE A 534 -33.83 1.81 -8.83
C ILE A 534 -33.03 2.78 -9.69
N THR A 535 -32.53 3.85 -9.10
CA THR A 535 -31.52 4.70 -9.74
C THR A 535 -30.14 4.34 -9.20
N LEU A 536 -29.30 3.78 -10.05
CA LEU A 536 -27.94 3.39 -9.73
C LEU A 536 -26.97 4.53 -10.09
N TYR A 537 -26.17 4.95 -9.12
CA TYR A 537 -25.09 5.93 -9.23
C TYR A 537 -23.77 5.17 -9.16
N ASP A 538 -23.11 4.99 -10.30
CA ASP A 538 -21.82 4.32 -10.38
C ASP A 538 -20.68 5.35 -10.31
N TYR A 539 -19.94 5.35 -9.21
CA TYR A 539 -18.75 6.18 -9.01
C TYR A 539 -17.43 5.40 -9.16
N CYS A 540 -17.45 4.18 -9.70
CA CYS A 540 -16.25 3.35 -9.83
C CYS A 540 -15.15 4.01 -10.69
N ARG A 541 -15.51 5.01 -11.50
CA ARG A 541 -14.60 5.79 -12.36
C ARG A 541 -14.37 7.22 -11.88
N GLY A 542 -14.83 7.57 -10.67
CA GLY A 542 -14.80 8.92 -10.10
C GLY A 542 -15.88 9.85 -10.66
N ALA A 543 -16.04 9.91 -11.98
CA ALA A 543 -17.23 10.50 -12.60
C ALA A 543 -18.45 9.59 -12.33
N VAL A 544 -19.62 10.20 -12.17
CA VAL A 544 -20.86 9.45 -11.93
C VAL A 544 -21.43 8.97 -13.26
N ASP A 545 -21.75 7.68 -13.36
CA ASP A 545 -22.66 7.16 -14.36
C ASP A 545 -24.00 6.85 -13.69
N ILE A 546 -25.09 7.43 -14.21
CA ILE A 546 -26.41 7.31 -13.60
C ILE A 546 -27.30 6.49 -14.52
N THR A 547 -27.71 5.32 -14.03
CA THR A 547 -28.63 4.44 -14.74
C THR A 547 -29.89 4.25 -13.94
N VAL A 548 -31.00 3.96 -14.63
CA VAL A 548 -32.26 3.61 -13.98
C VAL A 548 -32.64 2.22 -14.46
N GLN A 549 -32.99 1.33 -13.53
CA GLN A 549 -33.29 -0.06 -13.81
C GLN A 549 -34.27 -0.64 -12.80
N THR A 550 -34.72 -1.86 -13.06
CA THR A 550 -35.52 -2.68 -12.14
C THR A 550 -34.63 -3.68 -11.40
N PRO A 551 -35.07 -4.23 -10.25
CA PRO A 551 -34.33 -5.26 -9.52
C PRO A 551 -33.90 -6.46 -10.36
N THR A 552 -34.72 -6.88 -11.33
CA THR A 552 -34.44 -8.06 -12.16
C THR A 552 -33.25 -7.86 -13.09
N ASN A 553 -32.90 -6.61 -13.39
CA ASN A 553 -31.79 -6.27 -14.31
C ASN A 553 -30.49 -5.97 -13.56
N LEU A 554 -30.56 -5.85 -12.23
CA LEU A 554 -29.38 -5.69 -11.40
C LEU A 554 -28.64 -7.02 -11.31
N ASN A 555 -27.45 -7.08 -11.91
CA ASN A 555 -26.51 -8.18 -11.69
C ASN A 555 -25.85 -8.03 -10.31
N LEU A 556 -26.65 -8.11 -9.25
CA LEU A 556 -26.20 -8.10 -7.87
C LEU A 556 -26.17 -9.56 -7.41
N GLN A 557 -25.04 -10.20 -7.65
CA GLN A 557 -24.80 -11.57 -7.21
C GLN A 557 -24.78 -11.68 -5.67
N ASP A 558 -24.61 -10.57 -4.96
CA ASP A 558 -24.14 -10.62 -3.57
C ASP A 558 -25.20 -10.36 -2.49
N ASP A 559 -26.39 -9.80 -2.75
CA ASP A 559 -27.41 -9.67 -1.69
C ASP A 559 -28.86 -9.40 -2.17
N PRO A 560 -29.61 -10.42 -2.62
CA PRO A 560 -31.02 -10.26 -2.97
C PRO A 560 -31.90 -9.92 -1.75
N GLU A 561 -31.47 -10.24 -0.53
CA GLU A 561 -32.24 -9.98 0.69
C GLU A 561 -32.33 -8.48 0.97
N ILE A 562 -31.22 -7.75 0.82
CA ILE A 562 -31.18 -6.29 0.94
C ILE A 562 -32.16 -5.62 -0.04
N ILE A 563 -32.15 -6.02 -1.32
CA ILE A 563 -33.05 -5.43 -2.32
C ILE A 563 -34.52 -5.70 -1.97
N ASN A 564 -34.84 -6.93 -1.56
CA ASN A 564 -36.19 -7.30 -1.15
C ASN A 564 -36.64 -6.52 0.09
N LEU A 565 -35.75 -6.38 1.07
CA LEU A 565 -35.97 -5.62 2.30
C LEU A 565 -36.31 -4.16 1.98
N LEU A 566 -35.54 -3.53 1.10
CA LEU A 566 -35.74 -2.13 0.72
C LEU A 566 -36.97 -1.93 -0.17
N SER A 567 -37.20 -2.84 -1.12
CA SER A 567 -38.37 -2.84 -1.99
C SER A 567 -39.68 -2.93 -1.19
N SER A 568 -39.65 -3.63 -0.04
CA SER A 568 -40.82 -3.73 0.85
C SER A 568 -41.31 -2.39 1.40
N ARG A 569 -40.45 -1.34 1.41
CA ARG A 569 -40.83 0.03 1.81
C ARG A 569 -41.12 0.94 0.63
N VAL A 570 -40.50 0.69 -0.53
CA VAL A 570 -40.70 1.49 -1.74
C VAL A 570 -42.14 1.35 -2.25
N THR A 571 -42.66 0.13 -2.36
CA THR A 571 -44.00 -0.11 -2.92
C THR A 571 -45.11 0.56 -2.10
N PRO A 572 -45.18 0.41 -0.76
CA PRO A 572 -46.22 1.07 0.05
C PRO A 572 -46.09 2.60 0.13
N SER A 573 -44.94 3.16 -0.26
CA SER A 573 -44.73 4.60 -0.27
C SER A 573 -45.49 5.31 -1.40
N GLU A 574 -46.08 4.54 -2.34
CA GLU A 574 -46.69 5.05 -3.56
C GLU A 574 -45.71 5.92 -4.39
N GLY A 575 -44.42 5.60 -4.29
CA GLY A 575 -43.30 6.29 -4.96
C GLY A 575 -42.89 7.61 -4.31
N ARG A 576 -43.34 7.86 -3.08
CA ARG A 576 -42.69 8.86 -2.21
C ARG A 576 -41.28 8.45 -1.82
N VAL A 577 -41.00 7.15 -1.78
CA VAL A 577 -39.64 6.63 -1.57
C VAL A 577 -39.19 6.01 -2.87
N GLN A 578 -38.00 6.43 -3.29
CA GLN A 578 -37.27 5.83 -4.39
C GLN A 578 -36.04 5.13 -3.83
N LEU A 579 -35.65 4.03 -4.46
CA LEU A 579 -34.39 3.38 -4.17
C LEU A 579 -33.29 3.99 -5.03
N ASP A 580 -32.33 4.64 -4.38
CA ASP A 580 -31.08 5.04 -5.00
C ASP A 580 -30.02 4.04 -4.55
N MET A 581 -29.21 3.55 -5.47
CA MET A 581 -28.12 2.61 -5.18
C MET A 581 -26.83 3.27 -5.61
N VAL A 582 -25.78 3.12 -4.83
CA VAL A 582 -24.48 3.69 -5.13
C VAL A 582 -23.48 2.57 -5.24
N LEU A 583 -22.84 2.50 -6.40
CA LEU A 583 -21.75 1.59 -6.65
C LEU A 583 -20.44 2.34 -6.44
N LEU A 584 -19.67 1.88 -5.48
CA LEU A 584 -18.33 2.38 -5.20
C LEU A 584 -17.32 1.28 -5.47
N ARG A 585 -16.17 1.65 -6.02
CA ARG A 585 -15.03 0.75 -6.16
C ARG A 585 -14.11 0.94 -4.97
N GLU A 586 -13.77 -0.16 -4.29
CA GLU A 586 -12.64 -0.16 -3.35
C GLU A 586 -11.36 0.22 -4.11
N PRO A 587 -10.57 1.19 -3.62
CA PRO A 587 -9.32 1.57 -4.28
C PRO A 587 -8.41 0.36 -4.50
N GLY A 588 -7.99 0.13 -5.76
CA GLY A 588 -7.13 -0.99 -6.14
C GLY A 588 -7.82 -2.35 -6.31
N SER A 589 -9.10 -2.48 -5.96
CA SER A 589 -9.85 -3.72 -6.12
C SER A 589 -10.42 -3.86 -7.54
N GLU A 590 -10.18 -4.97 -8.23
CA GLU A 590 -10.80 -5.24 -9.54
C GLU A 590 -12.29 -5.64 -9.41
N THR A 591 -12.63 -6.31 -8.31
CA THR A 591 -13.95 -6.93 -8.08
C THR A 591 -14.69 -6.33 -6.90
N GLY A 592 -14.00 -5.68 -5.97
CA GLY A 592 -14.57 -5.06 -4.77
C GLY A 592 -15.47 -3.89 -5.12
N ARG A 593 -16.77 -4.17 -5.14
CA ARG A 593 -17.82 -3.18 -5.31
C ARG A 593 -18.58 -3.08 -4.01
N HIS A 594 -18.52 -1.92 -3.37
CA HIS A 594 -19.45 -1.63 -2.30
C HIS A 594 -20.75 -1.14 -2.91
N LEU A 595 -21.82 -1.82 -2.52
CA LEU A 595 -23.15 -1.35 -2.77
C LEU A 595 -23.65 -0.62 -1.53
N ALA A 596 -23.83 0.68 -1.67
CA ALA A 596 -24.50 1.49 -0.67
C ALA A 596 -25.92 1.76 -1.13
N VAL A 597 -26.92 1.42 -0.32
CA VAL A 597 -28.31 1.70 -0.66
C VAL A 597 -28.79 2.94 0.07
N LEU A 598 -29.46 3.80 -0.69
CA LEU A 598 -29.85 5.14 -0.34
C LEU A 598 -31.35 5.29 -0.57
N GLY A 599 -32.15 5.29 0.49
CA GLY A 599 -33.59 5.55 0.34
C GLY A 599 -33.84 7.04 0.12
N ARG A 600 -34.27 7.46 -1.08
CA ARG A 600 -34.63 8.85 -1.41
C ARG A 600 -36.09 9.14 -1.16
N LEU A 601 -36.39 10.15 -0.34
CA LEU A 601 -37.73 10.73 -0.28
C LEU A 601 -37.94 11.68 -1.46
N ASN A 602 -38.83 11.28 -2.36
CA ASN A 602 -39.31 12.10 -3.45
C ASN A 602 -40.37 13.07 -2.92
N THR A 603 -39.98 14.33 -2.76
CA THR A 603 -40.90 15.41 -2.40
C THR A 603 -41.56 16.04 -3.63
N ASP A 604 -41.24 15.58 -4.84
CA ASP A 604 -41.75 16.20 -6.06
C ASP A 604 -43.22 15.86 -6.30
N ALA A 605 -44.04 16.91 -6.37
CA ALA A 605 -45.38 16.83 -6.98
C ALA A 605 -45.34 16.27 -8.42
N LEU A 606 -44.18 16.42 -9.08
CA LEU A 606 -43.88 15.87 -10.41
C LEU A 606 -44.13 14.36 -10.48
N TRP A 607 -43.75 13.60 -9.45
CA TRP A 607 -43.92 12.14 -9.46
C TRP A 607 -45.38 11.69 -9.40
N ILE A 608 -46.19 12.37 -8.58
CA ILE A 608 -47.63 12.12 -8.52
C ILE A 608 -48.25 12.40 -9.88
N LYS A 609 -47.88 13.52 -10.50
CA LYS A 609 -48.37 13.90 -11.83
C LYS A 609 -47.86 12.97 -12.93
N MET A 610 -46.65 12.43 -12.80
CA MET A 610 -46.11 11.40 -13.68
C MET A 610 -46.92 10.10 -13.61
N LYS A 611 -47.35 9.67 -12.42
CA LYS A 611 -48.25 8.52 -12.27
C LYS A 611 -49.60 8.76 -12.92
N GLU A 612 -50.16 9.96 -12.78
CA GLU A 612 -51.41 10.33 -13.47
C GLU A 612 -51.23 10.23 -14.99
N VAL A 613 -50.15 10.80 -15.53
CA VAL A 613 -49.84 10.72 -16.97
C VAL A 613 -49.64 9.27 -17.44
N VAL A 614 -48.87 8.45 -16.73
CA VAL A 614 -48.69 7.02 -17.08
C VAL A 614 -50.03 6.27 -16.99
N GLY A 615 -50.85 6.58 -15.97
CA GLY A 615 -52.20 6.06 -15.81
C GLY A 615 -53.09 6.37 -17.01
N GLU A 616 -53.12 7.62 -17.45
CA GLU A 616 -53.85 8.07 -18.64
C GLU A 616 -53.41 7.32 -19.91
N PHE A 617 -52.10 7.15 -20.12
CA PHE A 617 -51.57 6.41 -21.27
C PHE A 617 -51.92 4.90 -21.20
N SER A 618 -51.78 4.29 -20.03
CA SER A 618 -52.07 2.85 -19.83
C SER A 618 -53.55 2.52 -20.00
N ALA A 619 -54.45 3.45 -19.67
CA ALA A 619 -55.89 3.28 -19.84
C ALA A 619 -56.35 3.44 -21.31
N GLY A 620 -55.57 4.16 -22.13
CA GLY A 620 -55.91 4.45 -23.53
C GLY A 620 -55.28 3.52 -24.57
N PHE A 621 -54.12 2.91 -24.29
CA PHE A 621 -53.33 2.20 -25.31
C PHE A 621 -52.75 0.88 -24.79
N MET A 622 -53.41 -0.25 -25.08
CA MET A 622 -52.83 -1.59 -25.02
C MET A 622 -51.94 -1.86 -26.26
N LYS A 623 -50.93 -1.02 -26.53
CA LYS A 623 -49.93 -1.30 -27.58
C LYS A 623 -48.57 -1.59 -26.97
N LEU A 624 -47.93 -2.66 -27.47
CA LEU A 624 -46.75 -3.31 -26.90
C LEU A 624 -45.46 -2.48 -26.92
N LYS A 625 -45.41 -1.31 -27.58
CA LYS A 625 -44.25 -0.41 -27.61
C LYS A 625 -44.70 1.04 -27.77
N MET A 626 -44.21 1.94 -26.92
CA MET A 626 -44.30 3.38 -27.16
C MET A 626 -43.46 3.75 -28.38
N SER A 627 -43.97 4.60 -29.27
CA SER A 627 -43.17 5.18 -30.36
C SER A 627 -42.24 6.29 -29.83
N ASP A 628 -41.19 6.61 -30.58
CA ASP A 628 -40.31 7.76 -30.26
C ASP A 628 -41.07 9.09 -30.21
N GLU A 629 -42.18 9.20 -30.96
CA GLU A 629 -43.05 10.37 -30.95
C GLU A 629 -43.85 10.50 -29.64
N GLU A 630 -44.40 9.39 -29.13
CA GLU A 630 -45.11 9.36 -27.85
C GLU A 630 -44.16 9.70 -26.70
N LEU A 631 -42.91 9.23 -26.80
CA LEU A 631 -41.88 9.58 -25.84
C LEU A 631 -41.52 11.07 -25.92
N MET A 632 -41.36 11.64 -27.11
CA MET A 632 -41.13 13.08 -27.26
C MET A 632 -42.28 13.92 -26.68
N GLU A 633 -43.53 13.49 -26.85
CA GLU A 633 -44.69 14.18 -26.27
C GLU A 633 -44.72 14.06 -24.75
N LEU A 634 -44.35 12.89 -24.20
CA LEU A 634 -44.19 12.71 -22.76
C LEU A 634 -43.09 13.63 -22.21
N GLU A 635 -41.94 13.72 -22.88
CA GLU A 635 -40.86 14.65 -22.51
C GLU A 635 -41.32 16.11 -22.52
N LYS A 636 -42.14 16.49 -23.50
CA LYS A 636 -42.71 17.85 -23.59
C LYS A 636 -43.67 18.13 -22.42
N LYS A 637 -44.48 17.15 -22.02
CA LYS A 637 -45.33 17.24 -20.83
C LYS A 637 -44.51 17.35 -19.54
N ILE A 638 -43.39 16.64 -19.41
CA ILE A 638 -42.50 16.78 -18.23
C ILE A 638 -41.95 18.21 -18.16
N ARG A 639 -41.47 18.78 -19.27
CA ARG A 639 -40.96 20.16 -19.32
C ARG A 639 -42.00 21.19 -18.84
N SER A 640 -43.29 20.96 -19.15
CA SER A 640 -44.34 21.88 -18.72
C SER A 640 -44.70 21.76 -17.23
N VAL A 641 -44.38 20.64 -16.58
CA VAL A 641 -44.57 20.48 -15.13
C VAL A 641 -43.36 20.99 -14.34
N GLU A 642 -42.14 20.83 -14.86
CA GLU A 642 -40.92 21.37 -14.22
C GLU A 642 -40.99 22.89 -14.03
N SER A 643 -41.59 23.63 -14.97
CA SER A 643 -41.74 25.09 -14.86
C SER A 643 -42.70 25.56 -13.76
N VAL A 644 -43.54 24.66 -13.23
CA VAL A 644 -44.57 24.97 -12.22
C VAL A 644 -44.11 24.57 -10.80
N ALA A 645 -43.21 23.60 -10.67
CA ALA A 645 -42.75 23.06 -9.39
C ALA A 645 -41.59 23.89 -8.79
N GLY A 646 -41.89 25.06 -8.24
CA GLY A 646 -40.91 25.97 -7.61
C GLY A 646 -40.42 25.56 -6.20
N HIS A 647 -40.43 24.28 -5.83
CA HIS A 647 -40.05 23.85 -4.49
C HIS A 647 -38.58 23.39 -4.39
N PRO A 648 -37.90 23.65 -3.26
CA PRO A 648 -36.54 23.20 -3.05
C PRO A 648 -36.48 21.68 -2.90
N ASP A 649 -35.79 21.03 -3.84
CA ASP A 649 -35.49 19.59 -3.80
C ASP A 649 -34.61 19.23 -2.60
N VAL A 650 -35.22 18.55 -1.61
CA VAL A 650 -34.51 17.97 -0.48
C VAL A 650 -34.60 16.44 -0.56
N VAL A 651 -33.48 15.81 -0.86
CA VAL A 651 -33.34 14.36 -0.87
C VAL A 651 -32.68 13.92 0.41
N HIS A 652 -33.38 13.07 1.15
CA HIS A 652 -32.80 12.32 2.25
C HIS A 652 -32.43 10.96 1.79
N ILE A 653 -31.37 10.43 2.37
CA ILE A 653 -30.79 9.18 2.01
C ILE A 653 -30.57 8.38 3.31
N HIS A 654 -31.25 7.24 3.40
CA HIS A 654 -31.10 6.26 4.47
C HIS A 654 -30.09 5.20 4.05
N TRP A 655 -29.12 4.90 4.92
CA TRP A 655 -28.17 3.79 4.80
C TRP A 655 -28.71 2.65 5.64
#